data_AF-A0AAN6KGD7-F1
#
_entry.id   AF-A0AAN6KGD7-F1
#
_cell.length_a   1.000
_cell.length_b   1.000
_cell.length_c   1.000
_cell.angle_alpha   90.00
_cell.angle_beta   90.00
_cell.angle_gamma   90.00
#
_symmetry.space_group_name_H-M   'P 1'
#
loop_
_entity.id
_entity.type
_entity.pdbx_description
1 polymer ?
#
loop_
_entity_poly.entity_id
_entity_poly.type
_entity_poly.pdbx_seq_one_letter_code
_entity_poly.pdbx_strand_id
1 'polypeptide(L)'
;MAELVAAVQRLTNSDPSIHWFCPRAHKDQDAFYFDEDCLSDLPDESEAQKTIRAAKVKEAEERRIEVLTALKILAYEGPEAAPFTNAMKAGLKTQLTRCDICVREFHRARGQLQRLLEADYSQEDVTNFMDVFDAINIARIVAALNHMTECLVDLPPEKRNFSASGDVGMYGLFEALNCAPFITNEDVLKRYFDKPFGLVQTKTKLKLPTYAPGVIAFLFSHNELRSSWAYRNFNKIARPLTSAEFEFSVKPYLQIAAGRVSIVSLERDFLSTFWKGMRLITTKLTKELISAHLRTMEVNVYTLAMEHWQVDAGHFSDMVACFQRWLELNPVAFWDAMGGINGQHVAENILSSPVLQRLMKVRDETEPLRLEEKLGWVLPFIRSMKPANLVPPTRVVFGQLLHKFQENVYSEYAKTVAWKIGLTALLETIHRVRTLHGGPVVVHLLEVIAKEHIAVILSELEGIEQKTEMSIDDTEQLGLDIVEAALALDIQCLAHSRHILEKTQAVDHEIGLSGLDIWEKSMRLIKPGYPALATATIAGTSGLLSLEKFSDRQIKAAPKQTKAWNIALEHLLRHVQLDMLDRLEASTPDQLVELYQEHKAAKGLITLLFNGAPEIHQAALGLFKTLSGEDNRRDTIMHLLKAFSALTLSAVASAQGIIASSRIFAPASTFLKLSTDILSCLCDSQDGLLRSRGADVDFHALEQFWEATWTALDTIFLLTEQWSNMGFEKQMLQDFCRETMDFAEYAFDQFSVIATMLRGAAHAHGSGSSREEVGKKLLGFPAKAFSNATKWLRLRDEYLVLKAVSLTCKMLGRLQEVGIRVEGKAARYVEDVVTSTEGNAKVKTKLSANQKAELQRALEKHLGREVVGTMTGSEGDSGRSTPVPGPRPKGGVIDVEAWATKSEAEKARRQTEREHEAAYGDLIAGTSKGAEAYKQMQQRKKPAAGAMPAMQKAALKHQADGKSFLMKRKQEMEAQRKAKAEALARQKLGAGSGVVGLGDMGKDHTLKGQNVMVSSGEESGGDDEDDEDDLEDLFGPSKGKVRRKIERPEFETSGLKPEVRKGPTRIQRTARSLKDMRARLAPDLQFLHRIILKWDYFHEGDFPPGASEHVFQGVKNVYQDPVSYQATFEPLLTLEAWQNLVKSREESTARAYEVKVLSRGNVDGFIEISSIVSAAENKDLGLQEGDVVLLSKARKASEDASAPQD
;
A
#
# COMPACT_ATOMS: atom_id res chain seq x y z
N MET A 1 40.02 -46.33 25.67
CA MET A 1 39.38 -47.65 25.86
C MET A 1 38.74 -47.80 27.24
N ALA A 2 39.46 -47.61 28.36
CA ALA A 2 38.88 -47.72 29.72
C ALA A 2 37.60 -46.89 29.95
N GLU A 3 37.54 -45.66 29.46
CA GLU A 3 36.35 -44.79 29.55
C GLU A 3 35.15 -45.32 28.76
N LEU A 4 35.39 -45.95 27.60
CA LEU A 4 34.34 -46.61 26.79
C LEU A 4 33.81 -47.85 27.51
N VAL A 5 34.71 -48.65 28.11
CA VAL A 5 34.33 -49.80 28.93
C VAL A 5 33.48 -49.36 30.12
N ALA A 6 33.85 -48.28 30.80
CA ALA A 6 33.05 -47.71 31.88
C ALA A 6 31.68 -47.20 31.39
N ALA A 7 31.58 -46.59 30.21
CA ALA A 7 30.31 -46.17 29.62
C ALA A 7 29.40 -47.36 29.27
N VAL A 8 29.94 -48.40 28.62
CA VAL A 8 29.20 -49.65 28.35
C VAL A 8 28.70 -50.27 29.65
N GLN A 9 29.56 -50.38 30.67
CA GLN A 9 29.19 -50.94 31.98
C GLN A 9 28.11 -50.11 32.68
N ARG A 10 28.15 -48.78 32.65
CA ARG A 10 27.08 -47.94 33.22
C ARG A 10 25.74 -48.21 32.52
N LEU A 11 25.72 -48.31 31.20
CA LEU A 11 24.50 -48.58 30.43
C LEU A 11 23.98 -50.01 30.65
N THR A 12 24.84 -51.03 30.65
CA THR A 12 24.42 -52.44 30.81
C THR A 12 24.05 -52.80 32.26
N ASN A 13 24.58 -52.07 33.24
CA ASN A 13 24.26 -52.25 34.65
C ASN A 13 23.20 -51.25 35.16
N SER A 14 22.70 -50.36 34.30
CA SER A 14 21.58 -49.46 34.61
C SER A 14 20.28 -50.24 34.85
N ASP A 15 19.32 -49.61 35.52
CA ASP A 15 18.01 -50.23 35.79
C ASP A 15 17.35 -50.67 34.46
N PRO A 16 17.05 -51.98 34.28
CA PRO A 16 16.37 -52.49 33.10
C PRO A 16 15.05 -51.76 32.77
N SER A 17 14.41 -51.12 33.76
CA SER A 17 13.19 -50.33 33.58
C SER A 17 13.38 -49.10 32.68
N ILE A 18 14.61 -48.60 32.54
CA ILE A 18 14.93 -47.32 31.87
C ILE A 18 15.18 -47.54 30.37
N HIS A 19 14.53 -46.72 29.55
CA HIS A 19 14.71 -46.74 28.10
C HIS A 19 15.95 -45.95 27.69
N TRP A 20 16.74 -46.46 26.74
CA TRP A 20 18.02 -45.82 26.35
C TRP A 20 17.87 -44.59 25.45
N PHE A 21 16.79 -44.51 24.67
CA PHE A 21 16.62 -43.48 23.63
C PHE A 21 15.34 -42.64 23.78
N CYS A 22 14.56 -42.85 24.84
CA CYS A 22 13.34 -42.08 25.08
C CYS A 22 13.04 -41.87 26.57
N PRO A 23 12.14 -40.94 26.94
CA PRO A 23 11.86 -40.63 28.34
C PRO A 23 11.00 -41.66 29.09
N ARG A 24 10.63 -42.79 28.46
CA ARG A 24 9.80 -43.83 29.07
C ARG A 24 10.58 -44.62 30.14
N ALA A 25 9.86 -45.04 31.17
CA ALA A 25 10.29 -45.97 32.21
C ALA A 25 9.09 -46.83 32.64
N HIS A 26 9.28 -47.85 33.49
CA HIS A 26 8.21 -48.81 33.87
C HIS A 26 6.92 -48.17 34.43
N LYS A 27 6.96 -46.96 35.00
CA LYS A 27 5.75 -46.24 35.46
C LYS A 27 4.98 -45.52 34.33
N ASP A 28 5.67 -45.17 33.25
CA ASP A 28 5.21 -44.27 32.19
C ASP A 28 5.35 -44.94 30.81
N GLN A 29 5.13 -46.27 30.70
CA GLN A 29 5.42 -47.03 29.46
C GLN A 29 4.56 -46.60 28.25
N ASP A 30 3.32 -46.19 28.49
CA ASP A 30 2.39 -45.74 27.44
C ASP A 30 2.47 -44.22 27.18
N ALA A 31 3.25 -43.47 27.97
CA ALA A 31 3.32 -42.02 27.86
C ALA A 31 4.05 -41.57 26.58
N PHE A 32 3.62 -40.43 26.03
CA PHE A 32 4.24 -39.75 24.91
C PHE A 32 4.93 -38.45 25.37
N TYR A 33 5.99 -38.04 24.68
CA TYR A 33 6.85 -36.92 25.09
C TYR A 33 7.34 -36.04 23.94
N PHE A 34 7.67 -36.64 22.80
CA PHE A 34 8.08 -35.90 21.61
C PHE A 34 6.86 -35.24 20.96
N ASP A 35 7.04 -34.03 20.41
CA ASP A 35 5.93 -33.22 19.88
C ASP A 35 5.06 -34.01 18.89
N GLU A 36 5.69 -34.75 17.97
CA GLU A 36 5.07 -35.59 16.94
C GLU A 36 4.19 -36.73 17.47
N ASP A 37 4.38 -37.14 18.72
CA ASP A 37 3.59 -38.17 19.41
C ASP A 37 2.47 -37.55 20.27
N CYS A 38 2.58 -36.26 20.65
CA CYS A 38 1.65 -35.55 21.53
C CYS A 38 0.77 -34.51 20.82
N LEU A 39 0.75 -34.47 19.48
CA LEU A 39 0.17 -33.37 18.69
C LEU A 39 -1.31 -33.04 18.98
N SER A 40 -2.09 -33.98 19.51
CA SER A 40 -3.47 -33.72 19.96
C SER A 40 -3.55 -32.91 21.25
N ASP A 41 -2.52 -33.00 22.10
CA ASP A 41 -2.54 -32.55 23.49
C ASP A 41 -1.71 -31.25 23.65
N LEU A 42 -0.81 -30.97 22.70
CA LEU A 42 -0.01 -29.73 22.66
C LEU A 42 -0.83 -28.42 22.70
N PRO A 43 -2.01 -28.28 22.08
CA PRO A 43 -2.78 -27.03 22.12
C PRO A 43 -3.30 -26.68 23.52
N ASP A 44 -3.55 -27.68 24.35
CA ASP A 44 -4.08 -27.55 25.72
C ASP A 44 -2.97 -27.70 26.79
N GLU A 45 -1.70 -27.81 26.38
CA GLU A 45 -0.55 -27.98 27.27
C GLU A 45 -0.21 -26.68 28.02
N SER A 46 -0.24 -26.69 29.35
CA SER A 46 0.24 -25.55 30.14
C SER A 46 1.76 -25.41 30.08
N GLU A 47 2.29 -24.18 30.19
CA GLU A 47 3.75 -23.94 30.19
C GLU A 47 4.51 -24.73 31.27
N ALA A 48 3.86 -25.06 32.39
CA ALA A 48 4.42 -25.95 33.41
C ALA A 48 4.58 -27.40 32.91
N GLN A 49 3.56 -27.95 32.25
CA GLN A 49 3.61 -29.30 31.64
C GLN A 49 4.65 -29.35 30.53
N LYS A 50 4.65 -28.35 29.64
CA LYS A 50 5.63 -28.18 28.56
C LYS A 50 7.08 -28.13 29.07
N THR A 51 7.32 -27.41 30.16
CA THR A 51 8.65 -27.36 30.80
C THR A 51 9.06 -28.73 31.36
N ILE A 52 8.15 -29.46 32.01
CA ILE A 52 8.41 -30.82 32.53
C ILE A 52 8.68 -31.80 31.38
N ARG A 53 7.90 -31.72 30.29
CA ARG A 53 8.06 -32.56 29.10
C ARG A 53 9.39 -32.29 28.40
N ALA A 54 9.76 -31.03 28.21
CA ALA A 54 11.04 -30.63 27.64
C ALA A 54 12.23 -31.12 28.49
N ALA A 55 12.15 -31.03 29.83
CA ALA A 55 13.17 -31.56 30.73
C ALA A 55 13.34 -33.09 30.61
N LYS A 56 12.23 -33.84 30.57
CA LYS A 56 12.22 -35.30 30.34
C LYS A 56 12.80 -35.68 28.97
N VAL A 57 12.51 -34.91 27.91
CA VAL A 57 13.13 -35.11 26.59
C VAL A 57 14.64 -34.88 26.66
N LYS A 58 15.09 -33.78 27.26
CA LYS A 58 16.53 -33.48 27.40
C LYS A 58 17.30 -34.58 28.14
N GLU A 59 16.74 -35.13 29.22
CA GLU A 59 17.33 -36.26 29.95
C GLU A 59 17.49 -37.51 29.07
N ALA A 60 16.57 -37.75 28.14
CA ALA A 60 16.69 -38.82 27.15
C ALA A 60 17.74 -38.51 26.07
N GLU A 61 17.93 -37.24 25.70
CA GLU A 61 18.99 -36.82 24.77
C GLU A 61 20.40 -36.98 25.38
N GLU A 62 20.56 -36.63 26.66
CA GLU A 62 21.81 -36.82 27.41
C GLU A 62 22.17 -38.32 27.49
N ARG A 63 21.19 -39.18 27.81
CA ARG A 63 21.35 -40.66 27.75
C ARG A 63 21.66 -41.17 26.34
N ARG A 64 21.00 -40.64 25.30
CA ARG A 64 21.28 -40.97 23.90
C ARG A 64 22.73 -40.66 23.54
N ILE A 65 23.29 -39.54 23.98
CA ILE A 65 24.70 -39.17 23.75
C ILE A 65 25.66 -40.14 24.46
N GLU A 66 25.37 -40.57 25.70
CA GLU A 66 26.16 -41.60 26.38
C GLU A 66 26.14 -42.94 25.61
N VAL A 67 24.96 -43.34 25.12
CA VAL A 67 24.81 -44.55 24.28
C VAL A 67 25.59 -44.44 22.98
N LEU A 68 25.50 -43.31 22.27
CA LEU A 68 26.30 -43.07 21.05
C LEU A 68 27.81 -43.11 21.33
N THR A 69 28.24 -42.58 22.47
CA THR A 69 29.64 -42.66 22.90
C THR A 69 30.05 -44.10 23.17
N ALA A 70 29.21 -44.88 23.85
CA ALA A 70 29.47 -46.30 24.12
C ALA A 70 29.51 -47.16 22.84
N LEU A 71 28.79 -46.81 21.77
CA LEU A 71 28.85 -47.51 20.48
C LEU A 71 30.26 -47.53 19.86
N LYS A 72 31.15 -46.58 20.21
CA LYS A 72 32.57 -46.61 19.80
C LYS A 72 33.29 -47.91 20.20
N ILE A 73 32.77 -48.67 21.19
CA ILE A 73 33.32 -49.99 21.53
C ILE A 73 33.26 -51.00 20.37
N LEU A 74 32.32 -50.82 19.43
CA LEU A 74 32.14 -51.73 18.28
C LEU A 74 33.29 -51.67 17.26
N ALA A 75 34.17 -50.66 17.34
CA ALA A 75 35.37 -50.55 16.52
C ALA A 75 36.51 -51.49 16.95
N TYR A 76 36.43 -52.09 18.14
CA TYR A 76 37.51 -52.88 18.73
C TYR A 76 37.29 -54.39 18.53
N GLU A 77 38.14 -55.00 17.72
CA GLU A 77 38.18 -56.45 17.53
C GLU A 77 39.27 -57.09 18.42
N GLY A 78 38.86 -58.03 19.29
CA GLY A 78 39.79 -58.76 20.16
C GLY A 78 39.11 -59.43 21.35
N PRO A 79 39.78 -60.42 22.00
CA PRO A 79 39.21 -61.17 23.12
C PRO A 79 38.90 -60.31 24.35
N GLU A 80 39.62 -59.21 24.55
CA GLU A 80 39.40 -58.27 25.66
C GLU A 80 38.19 -57.34 25.44
N ALA A 81 37.88 -57.00 24.18
CA ALA A 81 36.73 -56.17 23.81
C ALA A 81 35.43 -56.98 23.63
N ALA A 82 35.54 -58.26 23.26
CA ALA A 82 34.42 -59.17 23.00
C ALA A 82 33.31 -59.20 24.09
N PRO A 83 33.62 -59.24 25.41
CA PRO A 83 32.58 -59.20 26.44
C PRO A 83 31.74 -57.91 26.39
N PHE A 84 32.38 -56.76 26.16
CA PHE A 84 31.73 -55.45 26.15
C PHE A 84 30.95 -55.21 24.85
N THR A 85 31.49 -55.61 23.69
CA THR A 85 30.75 -55.52 22.42
C THR A 85 29.53 -56.44 22.40
N ASN A 86 29.63 -57.65 22.98
CA ASN A 86 28.49 -58.56 23.12
C ASN A 86 27.44 -58.04 24.11
N ALA A 87 27.85 -57.50 25.26
CA ALA A 87 26.94 -56.88 26.22
C ALA A 87 26.20 -55.67 25.60
N MET A 88 26.89 -54.83 24.82
CA MET A 88 26.29 -53.71 24.10
C MET A 88 25.28 -54.19 23.03
N LYS A 89 25.64 -55.20 22.23
CA LYS A 89 24.72 -55.80 21.23
C LYS A 89 23.48 -56.42 21.88
N ALA A 90 23.62 -57.08 23.05
CA ALA A 90 22.49 -57.64 23.79
C ALA A 90 21.59 -56.55 24.41
N GLY A 91 22.17 -55.47 24.95
CA GLY A 91 21.44 -54.31 25.44
C GLY A 91 20.64 -53.62 24.33
N LEU A 92 21.27 -53.32 23.19
CA LEU A 92 20.60 -52.77 22.01
C LEU A 92 19.45 -53.67 21.54
N LYS A 93 19.67 -54.99 21.42
CA LYS A 93 18.60 -55.93 21.06
C LYS A 93 17.42 -55.82 22.02
N THR A 94 17.67 -55.75 23.32
CA THR A 94 16.62 -55.63 24.35
C THR A 94 15.84 -54.32 24.24
N GLN A 95 16.52 -53.19 24.03
CA GLN A 95 15.86 -51.87 23.89
C GLN A 95 15.03 -51.76 22.62
N LEU A 96 15.52 -52.35 21.51
CA LEU A 96 14.91 -52.24 20.19
C LEU A 96 13.77 -53.26 19.98
N THR A 97 13.68 -54.33 20.79
CA THR A 97 12.55 -55.28 20.76
C THR A 97 11.46 -55.00 21.80
N ARG A 98 11.41 -53.80 22.39
CA ARG A 98 10.41 -53.44 23.42
C ARG A 98 9.80 -52.04 23.31
N CYS A 99 10.30 -51.18 22.42
CA CYS A 99 9.84 -49.80 22.31
C CYS A 99 10.04 -49.26 20.90
N ASP A 100 8.94 -48.86 20.28
CA ASP A 100 8.85 -48.22 18.97
C ASP A 100 9.59 -46.87 18.96
N ILE A 101 9.38 -46.04 19.98
CA ILE A 101 10.07 -44.75 20.10
C ILE A 101 11.59 -44.97 20.21
N CYS A 102 12.06 -45.99 20.93
CA CYS A 102 13.50 -46.27 21.00
C CYS A 102 14.08 -46.69 19.65
N VAL A 103 13.33 -47.45 18.85
CA VAL A 103 13.73 -47.81 17.49
C VAL A 103 13.83 -46.59 16.59
N ARG A 104 12.83 -45.69 16.63
CA ARG A 104 12.84 -44.43 15.86
C ARG A 104 14.04 -43.56 16.24
N GLU A 105 14.22 -43.29 17.53
CA GLU A 105 15.27 -42.39 18.02
C GLU A 105 16.69 -42.97 17.84
N PHE A 106 16.87 -44.29 17.94
CA PHE A 106 18.15 -44.94 17.63
C PHE A 106 18.55 -44.74 16.16
N HIS A 107 17.62 -44.95 15.22
CA HIS A 107 17.93 -44.80 13.79
C HIS A 107 18.07 -43.32 13.37
N ARG A 108 17.30 -42.40 13.98
CA ARG A 108 17.55 -40.94 13.86
C ARG A 108 18.94 -40.55 14.32
N ALA A 109 19.43 -41.17 15.40
CA ALA A 109 20.74 -40.88 15.97
C ALA A 109 21.92 -41.32 15.09
N ARG A 110 21.73 -42.10 14.01
CA ARG A 110 22.80 -42.52 13.09
C ARG A 110 23.61 -41.32 12.54
N GLY A 111 22.92 -40.25 12.13
CA GLY A 111 23.57 -39.03 11.63
C GLY A 111 24.21 -38.17 12.72
N GLN A 112 23.85 -38.38 14.00
CA GLN A 112 24.55 -37.79 15.13
C GLN A 112 25.82 -38.59 15.46
N LEU A 113 25.75 -39.93 15.41
CA LEU A 113 26.90 -40.83 15.60
C LEU A 113 28.00 -40.54 14.58
N GLN A 114 27.64 -40.45 13.30
CA GLN A 114 28.59 -40.14 12.23
C GLN A 114 29.32 -38.81 12.47
N ARG A 115 28.59 -37.72 12.77
CA ARG A 115 29.20 -36.40 13.08
C ARG A 115 30.07 -36.40 14.34
N LEU A 116 29.71 -37.19 15.36
CA LEU A 116 30.54 -37.37 16.56
C LEU A 116 31.82 -38.17 16.30
N LEU A 117 31.88 -38.93 15.21
CA LEU A 117 33.07 -39.65 14.78
C LEU A 117 33.93 -38.79 13.83
N GLU A 118 33.30 -38.03 12.92
CA GLU A 118 33.98 -37.09 12.00
C GLU A 118 34.71 -35.96 12.74
N ALA A 119 34.34 -35.67 13.99
CA ALA A 119 35.06 -34.74 14.86
C ALA A 119 36.39 -35.29 15.41
N ASP A 120 36.51 -36.61 15.57
CA ASP A 120 37.61 -37.28 16.28
C ASP A 120 38.51 -38.13 15.36
N TYR A 121 38.03 -38.54 14.18
CA TYR A 121 38.64 -39.56 13.31
C TYR A 121 38.65 -39.17 11.83
N SER A 122 39.44 -39.87 11.02
CA SER A 122 39.51 -39.61 9.57
C SER A 122 38.22 -40.08 8.85
N GLN A 123 37.86 -39.42 7.74
CA GLN A 123 36.65 -39.76 6.98
C GLN A 123 36.62 -41.23 6.51
N GLU A 124 37.78 -41.82 6.22
CA GLU A 124 37.91 -43.24 5.85
C GLU A 124 37.60 -44.15 7.05
N ASP A 125 38.19 -43.88 8.23
CA ASP A 125 37.91 -44.63 9.45
C ASP A 125 36.43 -44.55 9.87
N VAL A 126 35.82 -43.37 9.74
CA VAL A 126 34.39 -43.19 10.04
C VAL A 126 33.54 -43.99 9.06
N THR A 127 33.85 -43.95 7.75
CA THR A 127 33.10 -44.70 6.73
C THR A 127 33.15 -46.20 7.03
N ASN A 128 34.36 -46.74 7.25
CA ASN A 128 34.57 -48.14 7.61
C ASN A 128 33.81 -48.54 8.90
N PHE A 129 33.82 -47.69 9.93
CA PHE A 129 33.05 -47.94 11.15
C PHE A 129 31.52 -47.92 10.91
N MET A 130 31.03 -46.97 10.12
CA MET A 130 29.60 -46.85 9.82
C MET A 130 29.10 -48.04 9.00
N ASP A 131 29.91 -48.58 8.08
CA ASP A 131 29.59 -49.82 7.35
C ASP A 131 29.47 -51.03 8.29
N VAL A 132 30.39 -51.17 9.26
CA VAL A 132 30.32 -52.22 10.30
C VAL A 132 29.09 -52.05 11.19
N PHE A 133 28.79 -50.81 11.61
CA PHE A 133 27.60 -50.49 12.40
C PHE A 133 26.31 -50.82 11.65
N ASP A 134 26.20 -50.42 10.39
CA ASP A 134 25.04 -50.68 9.54
C ASP A 134 24.89 -52.17 9.25
N ALA A 135 25.98 -52.91 9.01
CA ALA A 135 25.95 -54.36 8.86
C ALA A 135 25.43 -55.09 10.12
N ILE A 136 25.81 -54.65 11.32
CA ILE A 136 25.29 -55.18 12.60
C ILE A 136 23.78 -54.93 12.73
N ASN A 137 23.31 -53.75 12.31
CA ASN A 137 21.89 -53.39 12.35
C ASN A 137 21.08 -54.20 11.32
N ILE A 138 21.57 -54.31 10.08
CA ILE A 138 20.95 -55.13 9.03
C ILE A 138 20.87 -56.60 9.47
N ALA A 139 21.92 -57.16 10.05
CA ALA A 139 21.93 -58.55 10.53
C ALA A 139 20.86 -58.80 11.62
N ARG A 140 20.68 -57.85 12.55
CA ARG A 140 19.63 -57.90 13.58
C ARG A 140 18.23 -57.86 12.96
N ILE A 141 18.00 -56.95 12.02
CA ILE A 141 16.71 -56.80 11.32
C ILE A 141 16.39 -58.07 10.51
N VAL A 142 17.35 -58.60 9.74
CA VAL A 142 17.18 -59.84 8.95
C VAL A 142 16.82 -61.02 9.84
N ALA A 143 17.48 -61.19 10.99
CA ALA A 143 17.13 -62.25 11.94
C ALA A 143 15.69 -62.14 12.45
N ALA A 144 15.22 -60.92 12.75
CA ALA A 144 13.85 -60.68 13.21
C ALA A 144 12.79 -60.87 12.10
N LEU A 145 13.10 -60.48 10.86
CA LEU A 145 12.21 -60.68 9.70
C LEU A 145 12.12 -62.15 9.25
N ASN A 146 13.21 -62.91 9.38
CA ASN A 146 13.19 -64.36 9.18
C ASN A 146 12.32 -65.05 10.25
N HIS A 147 12.49 -64.68 11.52
CA HIS A 147 11.61 -65.17 12.60
C HIS A 147 10.13 -64.83 12.36
N MET A 148 9.81 -63.59 11.94
CA MET A 148 8.45 -63.23 11.51
C MET A 148 7.96 -64.11 10.36
N THR A 149 8.81 -64.45 9.40
CA THR A 149 8.45 -65.33 8.27
C THR A 149 8.13 -66.74 8.75
N GLU A 150 8.94 -67.30 9.64
CA GLU A 150 8.73 -68.62 10.27
C GLU A 150 7.40 -68.66 11.03
N CYS A 151 7.11 -67.67 11.87
CA CYS A 151 5.86 -67.59 12.62
C CYS A 151 4.60 -67.43 11.74
N LEU A 152 4.71 -66.85 10.54
CA LEU A 152 3.56 -66.50 9.70
C LEU A 152 3.32 -67.44 8.52
N VAL A 153 4.34 -68.16 8.03
CA VAL A 153 4.23 -69.02 6.83
C VAL A 153 3.17 -70.11 7.00
N ASP A 154 3.20 -70.85 8.10
CA ASP A 154 2.30 -72.01 8.32
C ASP A 154 0.89 -71.61 8.81
N LEU A 155 0.68 -70.33 9.12
CA LEU A 155 -0.63 -69.83 9.54
C LEU A 155 -1.56 -69.58 8.34
N PRO A 156 -2.87 -69.86 8.45
CA PRO A 156 -3.87 -69.44 7.46
C PRO A 156 -3.90 -67.92 7.27
N PRO A 157 -4.24 -67.41 6.06
CA PRO A 157 -4.25 -65.96 5.77
C PRO A 157 -5.06 -65.10 6.75
N GLU A 158 -6.15 -65.62 7.32
CA GLU A 158 -7.00 -64.93 8.30
C GLU A 158 -6.36 -64.79 9.69
N LYS A 159 -5.34 -65.61 9.99
CA LYS A 159 -4.62 -65.64 11.26
C LYS A 159 -3.30 -64.88 11.22
N ARG A 160 -2.71 -64.67 10.04
CA ARG A 160 -1.48 -63.88 9.87
C ARG A 160 -1.75 -62.39 10.20
N ASN A 161 -1.09 -61.91 11.26
CA ASN A 161 -1.15 -60.52 11.73
C ASN A 161 0.07 -60.24 12.63
N PHE A 162 0.28 -58.98 13.05
CA PHE A 162 1.45 -58.55 13.83
C PHE A 162 1.56 -59.21 15.21
N SER A 163 0.45 -59.50 15.90
CA SER A 163 0.48 -60.22 17.18
C SER A 163 0.93 -61.67 17.02
N ALA A 164 0.69 -62.29 15.85
CA ALA A 164 1.10 -63.66 15.56
C ALA A 164 2.61 -63.82 15.30
N SER A 165 3.35 -62.72 15.09
CA SER A 165 4.82 -62.71 14.94
C SER A 165 5.58 -62.37 16.23
N GLY A 166 4.86 -62.12 17.33
CA GLY A 166 5.44 -61.67 18.61
C GLY A 166 6.18 -60.33 18.53
N ASP A 167 6.70 -59.88 19.68
CA ASP A 167 7.39 -58.60 19.79
C ASP A 167 8.66 -58.55 18.92
N VAL A 168 9.41 -59.66 18.86
CA VAL A 168 10.64 -59.77 18.05
C VAL A 168 10.34 -59.50 16.57
N GLY A 169 9.30 -60.14 16.01
CA GLY A 169 8.90 -59.90 14.62
C GLY A 169 8.30 -58.51 14.42
N MET A 170 7.42 -58.06 15.32
CA MET A 170 6.74 -56.76 15.22
C MET A 170 7.73 -55.59 15.25
N TYR A 171 8.60 -55.53 16.26
CA TYR A 171 9.61 -54.49 16.37
C TYR A 171 10.71 -54.64 15.32
N GLY A 172 11.05 -55.86 14.88
CA GLY A 172 11.96 -56.08 13.76
C GLY A 172 11.44 -55.49 12.45
N LEU A 173 10.13 -55.58 12.19
CA LEU A 173 9.50 -54.94 11.03
C LEU A 173 9.42 -53.41 11.17
N PHE A 174 9.16 -52.90 12.38
CA PHE A 174 9.20 -51.47 12.64
C PHE A 174 10.64 -50.91 12.53
N GLU A 175 11.64 -51.67 12.97
CA GLU A 175 13.06 -51.34 12.82
C GLU A 175 13.48 -51.32 11.36
N ALA A 176 13.07 -52.32 10.58
CA ALA A 176 13.24 -52.31 9.13
C ALA A 176 12.72 -51.03 8.48
N LEU A 177 11.57 -50.51 8.93
CA LEU A 177 10.94 -49.29 8.39
C LEU A 177 11.57 -47.96 8.87
N ASN A 178 12.52 -47.99 9.82
CA ASN A 178 13.25 -46.80 10.30
C ASN A 178 14.74 -46.82 9.92
N CYS A 179 15.31 -47.99 9.64
CA CYS A 179 16.73 -48.16 9.33
C CYS A 179 17.07 -47.73 7.88
N ALA A 180 17.63 -46.53 7.72
CA ALA A 180 17.96 -45.97 6.40
C ALA A 180 18.80 -46.89 5.50
N PRO A 181 19.92 -47.50 5.97
CA PRO A 181 20.74 -48.42 5.15
C PRO A 181 20.01 -49.70 4.73
N PHE A 182 18.97 -50.11 5.47
CA PHE A 182 18.16 -51.27 5.14
C PHE A 182 17.13 -50.94 4.03
N ILE A 183 16.46 -49.78 4.12
CA ILE A 183 15.40 -49.40 3.16
C ILE A 183 15.89 -48.78 1.85
N THR A 184 17.16 -48.38 1.77
CA THR A 184 17.79 -48.00 0.49
C THR A 184 18.36 -49.20 -0.27
N ASN A 185 18.49 -50.38 0.36
CA ASN A 185 19.07 -51.57 -0.25
C ASN A 185 18.00 -52.51 -0.83
N GLU A 186 17.71 -52.35 -2.12
CA GLU A 186 16.70 -53.14 -2.85
C GLU A 186 16.96 -54.66 -2.83
N ASP A 187 18.22 -55.10 -2.84
CA ASP A 187 18.59 -56.52 -2.76
C ASP A 187 18.21 -57.13 -1.39
N VAL A 188 18.49 -56.41 -0.30
CA VAL A 188 18.15 -56.81 1.06
C VAL A 188 16.63 -56.80 1.26
N LEU A 189 15.94 -55.76 0.77
CA LEU A 189 14.47 -55.68 0.84
C LEU A 189 13.80 -56.84 0.10
N LYS A 190 14.24 -57.14 -1.13
CA LYS A 190 13.68 -58.23 -1.94
C LYS A 190 13.90 -59.61 -1.32
N ARG A 191 15.04 -59.84 -0.67
CA ARG A 191 15.37 -61.13 -0.04
C ARG A 191 14.67 -61.34 1.30
N TYR A 192 14.61 -60.30 2.15
CA TYR A 192 14.24 -60.46 3.57
C TYR A 192 13.03 -59.66 4.02
N PHE A 193 12.63 -58.58 3.33
CA PHE A 193 11.51 -57.73 3.75
C PHE A 193 10.19 -58.09 3.06
N ASP A 194 10.19 -58.24 1.72
CA ASP A 194 8.94 -58.33 0.93
C ASP A 194 8.04 -59.51 1.34
N LYS A 195 8.64 -60.67 1.62
CA LYS A 195 7.91 -61.88 2.03
C LYS A 195 7.21 -61.72 3.39
N PRO A 196 7.88 -61.42 4.52
CA PRO A 196 7.20 -61.19 5.79
C PRO A 196 6.23 -59.99 5.73
N PHE A 197 6.59 -58.91 5.04
CA PHE A 197 5.75 -57.72 4.87
C PHE A 197 4.45 -58.00 4.10
N GLY A 198 4.48 -58.89 3.10
CA GLY A 198 3.28 -59.39 2.43
C GLY A 198 2.44 -60.30 3.32
N LEU A 199 3.08 -61.24 4.03
CA LEU A 199 2.42 -62.23 4.89
C LEU A 199 1.62 -61.56 6.04
N VAL A 200 2.22 -60.60 6.75
CA VAL A 200 1.62 -59.93 7.92
C VAL A 200 0.41 -59.06 7.54
N GLN A 201 0.25 -58.71 6.27
CA GLN A 201 -0.78 -57.80 5.75
C GLN A 201 -1.94 -58.49 5.03
N THR A 202 -2.09 -59.80 5.21
CA THR A 202 -3.18 -60.58 4.60
C THR A 202 -4.54 -60.29 5.25
N LYS A 203 -4.62 -60.28 6.59
CA LYS A 203 -5.84 -59.93 7.33
C LYS A 203 -6.09 -58.43 7.43
N THR A 204 -5.09 -57.67 7.90
CA THR A 204 -5.18 -56.23 8.17
C THR A 204 -3.98 -55.52 7.58
N LYS A 205 -4.18 -54.47 6.78
CA LYS A 205 -3.08 -53.67 6.23
C LYS A 205 -2.37 -52.90 7.35
N LEU A 206 -1.04 -52.90 7.32
CA LEU A 206 -0.21 -52.23 8.32
C LEU A 206 -0.47 -50.72 8.27
N LYS A 207 -0.68 -50.10 9.43
CA LYS A 207 -0.93 -48.67 9.59
C LYS A 207 0.08 -48.12 10.59
N LEU A 208 0.69 -46.98 10.28
CA LEU A 208 1.56 -46.27 11.22
C LEU A 208 0.86 -44.95 11.64
N PRO A 209 1.13 -44.43 12.85
CA PRO A 209 0.61 -43.15 13.31
C PRO A 209 1.47 -41.95 12.86
N THR A 210 2.72 -42.21 12.45
CA THR A 210 3.75 -41.21 12.12
C THR A 210 4.28 -41.41 10.69
N TYR A 211 4.87 -40.36 10.12
CA TYR A 211 5.47 -40.40 8.78
C TYR A 211 6.87 -41.04 8.81
N ALA A 212 6.94 -42.34 9.10
CA ALA A 212 8.20 -43.07 9.24
C ALA A 212 9.04 -43.11 7.94
N PRO A 213 10.39 -43.21 8.01
CA PRO A 213 11.29 -43.22 6.86
C PRO A 213 10.88 -44.17 5.73
N GLY A 214 10.52 -45.42 6.07
CA GLY A 214 10.06 -46.43 5.11
C GLY A 214 8.76 -46.09 4.40
N VAL A 215 7.88 -45.25 4.98
CA VAL A 215 6.70 -44.74 4.27
C VAL A 215 7.16 -43.84 3.14
N ILE A 216 8.07 -42.89 3.39
CA ILE A 216 8.54 -41.94 2.37
C ILE A 216 9.39 -42.63 1.32
N ALA A 217 10.36 -43.46 1.73
CA ALA A 217 11.20 -44.22 0.79
C ALA A 217 10.37 -45.05 -0.20
N PHE A 218 9.29 -45.68 0.28
CA PHE A 218 8.43 -46.51 -0.56
C PHE A 218 7.42 -45.71 -1.41
N LEU A 219 7.19 -44.40 -1.19
CA LEU A 219 6.51 -43.55 -2.18
C LEU A 219 7.27 -43.51 -3.52
N PHE A 220 8.60 -43.73 -3.46
CA PHE A 220 9.52 -43.71 -4.60
C PHE A 220 9.98 -45.11 -5.05
N SER A 221 9.37 -46.19 -4.54
CA SER A 221 9.74 -47.56 -4.93
C SER A 221 8.95 -48.05 -6.15
N HIS A 222 9.64 -48.79 -7.02
CA HIS A 222 9.03 -49.49 -8.17
C HIS A 222 8.22 -50.73 -7.77
N ASN A 223 8.32 -51.20 -6.52
CA ASN A 223 7.58 -52.35 -6.02
C ASN A 223 6.16 -51.97 -5.60
N GLU A 224 5.15 -52.46 -6.32
CA GLU A 224 3.72 -52.16 -6.11
C GLU A 224 3.22 -52.48 -4.69
N LEU A 225 3.73 -53.54 -4.05
CA LEU A 225 3.35 -53.89 -2.67
C LEU A 225 3.77 -52.77 -1.70
N ARG A 226 4.96 -52.23 -1.89
CA ARG A 226 5.56 -51.19 -1.05
C ARG A 226 4.94 -49.83 -1.33
N SER A 227 4.85 -49.43 -2.60
CA SER A 227 4.30 -48.13 -2.99
C SER A 227 2.80 -48.02 -2.68
N SER A 228 1.98 -49.03 -3.04
CA SER A 228 0.54 -49.01 -2.69
C SER A 228 0.30 -48.98 -1.17
N TRP A 229 1.18 -49.58 -0.36
CA TRP A 229 1.14 -49.42 1.10
C TRP A 229 1.49 -48.00 1.53
N ALA A 230 2.61 -47.44 1.05
CA ALA A 230 3.08 -46.11 1.39
C ALA A 230 2.04 -45.03 1.08
N TYR A 231 1.46 -45.04 -0.12
CA TYR A 231 0.42 -44.09 -0.55
C TYR A 231 -0.82 -44.16 0.35
N ARG A 232 -1.26 -45.36 0.77
CA ARG A 232 -2.39 -45.53 1.70
C ARG A 232 -2.06 -45.08 3.12
N ASN A 233 -0.84 -45.32 3.58
CA ASN A 233 -0.39 -44.96 4.93
C ASN A 233 -0.27 -43.43 5.05
N PHE A 234 0.44 -42.81 4.11
CA PHE A 234 0.64 -41.37 4.02
C PHE A 234 -0.69 -40.59 3.95
N ASN A 235 -1.60 -40.99 3.05
CA ASN A 235 -2.91 -40.32 2.92
C ASN A 235 -3.84 -40.50 4.13
N LYS A 236 -3.66 -41.57 4.92
CA LYS A 236 -4.47 -41.81 6.12
C LYS A 236 -4.14 -40.86 7.28
N ILE A 237 -2.92 -40.33 7.33
CA ILE A 237 -2.54 -39.34 8.34
C ILE A 237 -3.14 -38.00 7.93
N ALA A 238 -4.11 -37.49 8.69
CA ALA A 238 -4.80 -36.25 8.35
C ALA A 238 -3.91 -35.00 8.54
N ARG A 239 -3.21 -34.95 9.69
CA ARG A 239 -2.35 -33.84 10.13
C ARG A 239 -1.19 -33.52 9.17
N PRO A 240 -0.65 -32.28 9.19
CA PRO A 240 0.61 -31.95 8.53
C PRO A 240 1.80 -32.72 9.12
N LEU A 241 2.93 -32.62 8.41
CA LEU A 241 4.24 -33.07 8.87
C LEU A 241 4.74 -32.20 10.04
N THR A 242 5.59 -32.75 10.92
CA THR A 242 6.41 -31.96 11.85
C THR A 242 7.78 -31.64 11.24
N SER A 243 8.54 -30.72 11.83
CA SER A 243 9.93 -30.45 11.41
C SER A 243 10.85 -31.66 11.58
N ALA A 244 10.66 -32.45 12.65
CA ALA A 244 11.45 -33.66 12.88
C ALA A 244 11.10 -34.78 11.87
N GLU A 245 9.84 -34.94 11.51
CA GLU A 245 9.44 -35.86 10.43
C GLU A 245 9.96 -35.40 9.07
N PHE A 246 9.97 -34.09 8.78
CA PHE A 246 10.57 -33.60 7.54
C PHE A 246 12.08 -33.89 7.50
N GLU A 247 12.84 -33.45 8.51
CA GLU A 247 14.31 -33.56 8.51
C GLU A 247 14.81 -35.02 8.50
N PHE A 248 14.19 -35.91 9.28
CA PHE A 248 14.67 -37.30 9.41
C PHE A 248 13.97 -38.31 8.50
N SER A 249 12.75 -38.03 8.03
CA SER A 249 11.94 -39.01 7.29
C SER A 249 11.57 -38.57 5.89
N VAL A 250 11.44 -37.26 5.61
CA VAL A 250 11.16 -36.77 4.24
C VAL A 250 12.44 -36.46 3.48
N LYS A 251 13.25 -35.53 4.02
CA LYS A 251 14.41 -34.93 3.36
C LYS A 251 15.42 -35.94 2.81
N PRO A 252 15.88 -36.98 3.54
CA PRO A 252 16.93 -37.89 3.01
C PRO A 252 16.47 -38.65 1.76
N TYR A 253 15.23 -39.14 1.75
CA TYR A 253 14.70 -39.93 0.63
C TYR A 253 14.21 -39.05 -0.51
N LEU A 254 13.71 -37.84 -0.20
CA LEU A 254 13.36 -36.85 -1.23
C LEU A 254 14.61 -36.31 -1.93
N GLN A 255 15.73 -36.10 -1.24
CA GLN A 255 17.02 -35.73 -1.85
C GLN A 255 17.52 -36.84 -2.80
N ILE A 256 17.54 -38.10 -2.34
CA ILE A 256 17.94 -39.24 -3.18
C ILE A 256 17.02 -39.37 -4.40
N ALA A 257 15.70 -39.23 -4.22
CA ALA A 257 14.74 -39.29 -5.31
C ALA A 257 14.88 -38.11 -6.29
N ALA A 258 15.17 -36.89 -5.81
CA ALA A 258 15.41 -35.72 -6.64
C ALA A 258 16.71 -35.83 -7.45
N GLY A 259 17.76 -36.43 -6.88
CA GLY A 259 19.02 -36.71 -7.60
C GLY A 259 18.80 -37.56 -8.86
N ARG A 260 17.95 -38.60 -8.77
CA ARG A 260 17.54 -39.50 -9.86
C ARG A 260 16.69 -38.85 -10.96
N VAL A 261 16.30 -37.59 -10.81
CA VAL A 261 15.58 -36.81 -11.84
C VAL A 261 16.26 -35.47 -12.15
N SER A 262 17.46 -35.23 -11.63
CA SER A 262 18.27 -34.05 -11.99
C SER A 262 18.70 -34.08 -13.47
N ILE A 263 19.03 -32.92 -14.06
CA ILE A 263 19.52 -32.82 -15.46
C ILE A 263 20.60 -33.87 -15.78
N VAL A 264 21.53 -34.08 -14.85
CA VAL A 264 22.71 -34.94 -15.03
C VAL A 264 22.36 -36.44 -14.99
N SER A 265 21.20 -36.81 -14.44
CA SER A 265 20.83 -38.21 -14.18
C SER A 265 19.33 -38.46 -14.31
N LEU A 266 18.70 -37.91 -15.36
CA LEU A 266 17.25 -37.96 -15.57
C LEU A 266 16.73 -39.38 -15.89
N GLU A 267 16.27 -40.11 -14.88
CA GLU A 267 15.54 -41.37 -15.05
C GLU A 267 14.09 -41.11 -15.52
N ARG A 268 13.87 -41.08 -16.84
CA ARG A 268 12.56 -40.78 -17.45
C ARG A 268 11.40 -41.63 -16.90
N ASP A 269 11.61 -42.93 -16.72
CA ASP A 269 10.55 -43.84 -16.25
C ASP A 269 10.20 -43.63 -14.77
N PHE A 270 11.15 -43.12 -13.98
CA PHE A 270 10.96 -42.80 -12.57
C PHE A 270 10.32 -41.42 -12.35
N LEU A 271 10.42 -40.50 -13.33
CA LEU A 271 9.94 -39.11 -13.23
C LEU A 271 8.46 -38.99 -12.84
N SER A 272 7.61 -39.90 -13.34
CA SER A 272 6.17 -39.93 -12.97
C SER A 272 5.95 -40.39 -11.52
N THR A 273 6.80 -41.30 -11.00
CA THR A 273 6.75 -41.75 -9.60
C THR A 273 7.27 -40.66 -8.67
N PHE A 274 8.34 -39.95 -9.06
CA PHE A 274 8.87 -38.80 -8.31
C PHE A 274 7.81 -37.72 -8.09
N TRP A 275 7.18 -37.21 -9.15
CA TRP A 275 6.21 -36.12 -9.02
C TRP A 275 4.93 -36.50 -8.28
N LYS A 276 4.46 -37.76 -8.39
CA LYS A 276 3.35 -38.27 -7.57
C LYS A 276 3.70 -38.30 -6.08
N GLY A 277 4.92 -38.76 -5.74
CA GLY A 277 5.43 -38.70 -4.37
C GLY A 277 5.57 -37.27 -3.85
N MET A 278 6.13 -36.37 -4.65
CA MET A 278 6.31 -34.95 -4.30
C MET A 278 4.99 -34.21 -4.10
N ARG A 279 3.96 -34.52 -4.92
CA ARG A 279 2.59 -34.01 -4.74
C ARG A 279 2.04 -34.41 -3.39
N LEU A 280 2.13 -35.68 -3.01
CA LEU A 280 1.66 -36.14 -1.70
C LEU A 280 2.38 -35.41 -0.56
N ILE A 281 3.71 -35.36 -0.58
CA ILE A 281 4.51 -34.61 0.41
C ILE A 281 4.03 -33.16 0.51
N THR A 282 3.85 -32.49 -0.64
CA THR A 282 3.39 -31.09 -0.74
C THR A 282 2.01 -30.86 -0.10
N THR A 283 1.09 -31.83 -0.13
CA THR A 283 -0.22 -31.71 0.56
C THR A 283 -0.11 -31.63 2.09
N LYS A 284 1.02 -32.04 2.68
CA LYS A 284 1.26 -32.09 4.14
C LYS A 284 2.24 -31.06 4.67
N LEU A 285 2.76 -30.18 3.80
CA LEU A 285 3.63 -29.08 4.21
C LEU A 285 2.81 -27.92 4.78
N THR A 286 3.43 -27.21 5.73
CA THR A 286 2.98 -25.89 6.21
C THR A 286 3.85 -24.78 5.61
N LYS A 287 3.46 -23.53 5.84
CA LYS A 287 4.22 -22.35 5.39
C LYS A 287 5.65 -22.34 5.96
N GLU A 288 5.77 -22.73 7.23
CA GLU A 288 7.02 -22.79 8.01
C GLU A 288 7.93 -23.92 7.50
N LEU A 289 7.37 -25.10 7.21
CA LEU A 289 8.12 -26.22 6.62
C LEU A 289 8.67 -25.87 5.23
N ILE A 290 7.92 -25.11 4.43
CA ILE A 290 8.41 -24.61 3.14
C ILE A 290 9.62 -23.69 3.35
N SER A 291 9.49 -22.67 4.20
CA SER A 291 10.56 -21.67 4.40
C SER A 291 11.81 -22.25 5.07
N ALA A 292 11.66 -23.11 6.08
CA ALA A 292 12.77 -23.58 6.91
C ALA A 292 13.42 -24.87 6.40
N HIS A 293 12.70 -25.72 5.65
CA HIS A 293 13.18 -27.07 5.29
C HIS A 293 13.17 -27.35 3.78
N LEU A 294 12.05 -27.12 3.08
CA LEU A 294 11.99 -27.40 1.62
C LEU A 294 12.90 -26.46 0.82
N ARG A 295 12.96 -25.17 1.20
CA ARG A 295 13.87 -24.19 0.57
C ARG A 295 15.36 -24.48 0.81
N THR A 296 15.70 -25.14 1.91
CA THR A 296 17.08 -25.44 2.32
C THR A 296 17.57 -26.80 1.84
N MET A 297 16.81 -27.49 0.98
CA MET A 297 17.26 -28.72 0.34
C MET A 297 18.37 -28.44 -0.67
N GLU A 298 19.39 -29.31 -0.71
CA GLU A 298 20.50 -29.24 -1.67
C GLU A 298 20.02 -29.22 -3.12
N VAL A 299 19.00 -30.02 -3.43
CA VAL A 299 18.32 -29.99 -4.74
C VAL A 299 17.09 -29.10 -4.61
N ASN A 300 17.14 -27.96 -5.29
CA ASN A 300 16.02 -27.02 -5.39
C ASN A 300 14.90 -27.61 -6.25
N VAL A 301 13.86 -28.15 -5.59
CA VAL A 301 12.73 -28.82 -6.26
C VAL A 301 11.88 -27.85 -7.09
N TYR A 302 11.93 -26.54 -6.80
CA TYR A 302 11.23 -25.51 -7.57
C TYR A 302 11.87 -25.29 -8.94
N THR A 303 13.19 -25.18 -9.00
CA THR A 303 13.92 -25.00 -10.28
C THR A 303 14.01 -26.31 -11.05
N LEU A 304 14.13 -27.46 -10.37
CA LEU A 304 14.06 -28.81 -10.97
C LEU A 304 12.79 -29.01 -11.81
N ALA A 305 11.65 -28.46 -11.37
CA ALA A 305 10.42 -28.50 -12.15
C ALA A 305 10.52 -27.72 -13.47
N MET A 306 11.31 -26.65 -13.53
CA MET A 306 11.46 -25.85 -14.76
C MET A 306 12.05 -26.66 -15.91
N GLU A 307 12.96 -27.58 -15.60
CA GLU A 307 13.57 -28.52 -16.53
C GLU A 307 12.55 -29.60 -16.97
N HIS A 308 11.65 -29.98 -16.08
CA HIS A 308 10.70 -31.08 -16.29
C HIS A 308 9.43 -30.70 -17.08
N TRP A 309 9.09 -29.42 -17.22
CA TRP A 309 7.93 -28.99 -18.03
C TRP A 309 8.06 -29.35 -19.51
N GLN A 310 9.29 -29.38 -20.04
CA GLN A 310 9.57 -29.71 -21.44
C GLN A 310 9.74 -31.22 -21.68
N VAL A 311 9.72 -32.04 -20.61
CA VAL A 311 9.81 -33.50 -20.74
C VAL A 311 8.43 -34.07 -21.07
N ASP A 312 8.34 -34.81 -22.17
CA ASP A 312 7.13 -35.52 -22.57
C ASP A 312 6.98 -36.82 -21.77
N ALA A 313 6.29 -36.75 -20.62
CA ALA A 313 6.00 -37.88 -19.73
C ALA A 313 4.76 -37.63 -18.83
N GLY A 314 4.32 -38.67 -18.10
CA GLY A 314 3.07 -38.72 -17.34
C GLY A 314 3.04 -38.01 -15.99
N HIS A 315 3.80 -36.92 -15.80
CA HIS A 315 4.00 -36.21 -14.54
C HIS A 315 3.38 -34.80 -14.48
N PHE A 316 2.96 -34.24 -15.63
CA PHE A 316 2.47 -32.85 -15.74
C PHE A 316 1.38 -32.48 -14.72
N SER A 317 0.36 -33.34 -14.54
CA SER A 317 -0.74 -33.11 -13.60
C SER A 317 -0.26 -32.95 -12.14
N ASP A 318 0.74 -33.74 -11.75
CA ASP A 318 1.25 -33.75 -10.39
C ASP A 318 2.18 -32.55 -10.14
N MET A 319 2.93 -32.12 -11.16
CA MET A 319 3.68 -30.85 -11.13
C MET A 319 2.76 -29.63 -10.99
N VAL A 320 1.67 -29.55 -11.76
CA VAL A 320 0.71 -28.44 -11.66
C VAL A 320 0.11 -28.36 -10.26
N ALA A 321 -0.28 -29.49 -9.68
CA ALA A 321 -0.77 -29.55 -8.30
C ALA A 321 0.28 -29.10 -7.27
N CYS A 322 1.57 -29.42 -7.47
CA CYS A 322 2.66 -28.91 -6.63
C CYS A 322 2.82 -27.40 -6.76
N PHE A 323 2.90 -26.87 -7.99
CA PHE A 323 3.07 -25.43 -8.26
C PHE A 323 1.93 -24.62 -7.69
N GLN A 324 0.69 -25.03 -7.95
CA GLN A 324 -0.51 -24.38 -7.42
C GLN A 324 -0.41 -24.30 -5.89
N ARG A 325 -0.09 -25.42 -5.21
CA ARG A 325 -0.04 -25.47 -3.76
C ARG A 325 1.11 -24.64 -3.17
N TRP A 326 2.28 -24.59 -3.81
CA TRP A 326 3.40 -23.75 -3.34
C TRP A 326 3.09 -22.25 -3.48
N LEU A 327 2.49 -21.84 -4.60
CA LEU A 327 2.07 -20.46 -4.87
C LEU A 327 0.98 -19.99 -3.90
N GLU A 328 0.04 -20.87 -3.53
CA GLU A 328 -0.99 -20.60 -2.53
C GLU A 328 -0.44 -20.53 -1.09
N LEU A 329 0.44 -21.47 -0.72
CA LEU A 329 0.84 -21.66 0.68
C LEU A 329 1.96 -20.73 1.14
N ASN A 330 2.95 -20.44 0.29
CA ASN A 330 4.04 -19.53 0.61
C ASN A 330 4.66 -18.92 -0.67
N PRO A 331 4.00 -17.92 -1.29
CA PRO A 331 4.46 -17.33 -2.54
C PRO A 331 5.82 -16.63 -2.41
N VAL A 332 6.16 -16.08 -1.22
CA VAL A 332 7.46 -15.45 -0.98
C VAL A 332 8.58 -16.48 -1.05
N ALA A 333 8.46 -17.60 -0.31
CA ALA A 333 9.47 -18.64 -0.35
C ALA A 333 9.61 -19.30 -1.74
N PHE A 334 8.51 -19.40 -2.51
CA PHE A 334 8.55 -19.83 -3.91
C PHE A 334 9.39 -18.87 -4.76
N TRP A 335 9.07 -17.57 -4.77
CA TRP A 335 9.79 -16.59 -5.59
C TRP A 335 11.25 -16.40 -5.17
N ASP A 336 11.56 -16.46 -3.87
CA ASP A 336 12.94 -16.48 -3.36
C ASP A 336 13.71 -17.70 -3.91
N ALA A 337 13.09 -18.89 -3.92
CA ALA A 337 13.71 -20.12 -4.41
C ALA A 337 13.89 -20.15 -5.93
N MET A 338 13.09 -19.41 -6.68
CA MET A 338 13.22 -19.25 -8.13
C MET A 338 14.37 -18.29 -8.52
N GLY A 339 14.84 -17.46 -7.59
CA GLY A 339 16.01 -16.59 -7.78
C GLY A 339 15.89 -15.67 -9.00
N GLY A 340 16.78 -15.86 -9.98
CA GLY A 340 16.80 -15.08 -11.22
C GLY A 340 15.69 -15.43 -12.24
N ILE A 341 14.93 -16.51 -12.03
CA ILE A 341 13.87 -16.93 -12.96
C ILE A 341 12.63 -16.04 -12.76
N ASN A 342 12.46 -15.05 -13.64
CA ASN A 342 11.29 -14.18 -13.60
C ASN A 342 9.99 -14.91 -13.99
N GLY A 343 8.84 -14.36 -13.57
CA GLY A 343 7.55 -14.99 -13.81
C GLY A 343 7.17 -15.17 -15.29
N GLN A 344 7.74 -14.38 -16.21
CA GLN A 344 7.48 -14.55 -17.65
C GLN A 344 8.00 -15.91 -18.12
N HIS A 345 9.26 -16.25 -17.80
CA HIS A 345 9.83 -17.56 -18.12
C HIS A 345 9.10 -18.72 -17.43
N VAL A 346 8.53 -18.50 -16.23
CA VAL A 346 7.69 -19.50 -15.56
C VAL A 346 6.42 -19.79 -16.37
N ALA A 347 5.68 -18.74 -16.75
CA ALA A 347 4.48 -18.89 -17.56
C ALA A 347 4.78 -19.51 -18.94
N GLU A 348 5.82 -19.03 -19.63
CA GLU A 348 6.23 -19.53 -20.95
C GLU A 348 6.53 -21.04 -20.92
N ASN A 349 7.26 -21.53 -19.92
CA ASN A 349 7.62 -22.94 -19.82
C ASN A 349 6.41 -23.85 -19.58
N ILE A 350 5.54 -23.51 -18.63
CA ILE A 350 4.34 -24.31 -18.33
C ILE A 350 3.41 -24.35 -19.55
N LEU A 351 3.16 -23.19 -20.16
CA LEU A 351 2.26 -23.04 -21.30
C LEU A 351 2.80 -23.68 -22.59
N SER A 352 4.12 -23.74 -22.76
CA SER A 352 4.76 -24.38 -23.92
C SER A 352 4.98 -25.89 -23.76
N SER A 353 4.65 -26.47 -22.60
CA SER A 353 4.87 -27.90 -22.31
C SER A 353 4.28 -28.81 -23.39
N PRO A 354 5.05 -29.76 -23.96
CA PRO A 354 4.55 -30.71 -24.96
C PRO A 354 3.34 -31.53 -24.50
N VAL A 355 3.27 -31.82 -23.19
CA VAL A 355 2.16 -32.57 -22.59
C VAL A 355 0.88 -31.74 -22.62
N LEU A 356 0.93 -30.49 -22.15
CA LEU A 356 -0.21 -29.56 -22.23
C LEU A 356 -0.65 -29.34 -23.68
N GLN A 357 0.30 -29.07 -24.58
CA GLN A 357 0.03 -28.84 -26.00
C GLN A 357 -0.61 -30.04 -26.70
N ARG A 358 -0.40 -31.27 -26.19
CA ARG A 358 -1.10 -32.48 -26.64
C ARG A 358 -2.51 -32.58 -26.05
N LEU A 359 -2.64 -32.41 -24.73
CA LEU A 359 -3.93 -32.48 -24.03
C LEU A 359 -4.96 -31.49 -24.60
N MET A 360 -4.53 -30.26 -24.91
CA MET A 360 -5.39 -29.22 -25.52
C MET A 360 -5.85 -29.55 -26.97
N LYS A 361 -5.29 -30.59 -27.60
CA LYS A 361 -5.64 -31.02 -28.97
C LYS A 361 -6.46 -32.32 -29.02
N VAL A 362 -6.65 -32.99 -27.89
CA VAL A 362 -7.46 -34.21 -27.82
C VAL A 362 -8.93 -33.86 -28.10
N ARG A 363 -9.55 -34.60 -29.02
CA ARG A 363 -10.96 -34.45 -29.42
C ARG A 363 -11.82 -35.62 -28.96
N ASP A 364 -11.28 -36.83 -29.05
CA ASP A 364 -11.92 -38.06 -28.57
C ASP A 364 -11.37 -38.41 -27.18
N GLU A 365 -12.19 -38.27 -26.14
CA GLU A 365 -11.79 -38.57 -24.76
C GLU A 365 -11.93 -40.07 -24.45
N THR A 366 -10.80 -40.73 -24.13
CA THR A 366 -10.82 -42.07 -23.49
C THR A 366 -10.93 -41.98 -21.97
N GLU A 367 -10.46 -40.88 -21.38
CA GLU A 367 -10.52 -40.54 -19.96
C GLU A 367 -10.75 -39.02 -19.81
N PRO A 368 -11.43 -38.53 -18.74
CA PRO A 368 -11.71 -37.11 -18.58
C PRO A 368 -10.43 -36.26 -18.46
N LEU A 369 -10.21 -35.32 -19.39
CA LEU A 369 -8.97 -34.53 -19.46
C LEU A 369 -8.78 -33.57 -18.26
N ARG A 370 -9.89 -33.06 -17.72
CA ARG A 370 -9.96 -32.06 -16.62
C ARG A 370 -8.99 -30.90 -16.83
N LEU A 371 -9.21 -30.14 -17.90
CA LEU A 371 -8.28 -29.08 -18.34
C LEU A 371 -8.25 -27.91 -17.33
N GLU A 372 -9.32 -27.73 -16.56
CA GLU A 372 -9.42 -26.79 -15.44
C GLU A 372 -8.37 -27.09 -14.36
N GLU A 373 -8.20 -28.36 -14.00
CA GLU A 373 -7.13 -28.79 -13.08
C GLU A 373 -5.74 -28.56 -13.69
N LYS A 374 -5.58 -28.73 -15.01
CA LYS A 374 -4.30 -28.55 -15.72
C LYS A 374 -3.88 -27.08 -15.83
N LEU A 375 -4.84 -26.16 -15.80
CA LEU A 375 -4.62 -24.71 -15.85
C LEU A 375 -4.87 -24.01 -14.50
N GLY A 376 -5.19 -24.76 -13.44
CA GLY A 376 -5.53 -24.25 -12.10
C GLY A 376 -4.42 -23.45 -11.41
N TRP A 377 -3.18 -23.56 -11.89
CA TRP A 377 -2.04 -22.75 -11.41
C TRP A 377 -2.13 -21.26 -11.78
N VAL A 378 -2.90 -20.89 -12.82
CA VAL A 378 -2.88 -19.52 -13.40
C VAL A 378 -3.31 -18.44 -12.40
N LEU A 379 -4.40 -18.66 -11.65
CA LEU A 379 -4.89 -17.66 -10.69
C LEU A 379 -3.98 -17.54 -9.46
N PRO A 380 -3.52 -18.62 -8.79
CA PRO A 380 -2.50 -18.53 -7.74
C PRO A 380 -1.19 -17.90 -8.22
N PHE A 381 -0.76 -18.19 -9.45
CA PHE A 381 0.41 -17.56 -10.06
C PHE A 381 0.24 -16.04 -10.16
N ILE A 382 -0.87 -15.55 -10.71
CA ILE A 382 -1.17 -14.11 -10.76
C ILE A 382 -1.22 -13.51 -9.36
N ARG A 383 -1.89 -14.17 -8.40
CA ARG A 383 -2.01 -13.70 -7.01
C ARG A 383 -0.68 -13.65 -6.25
N SER A 384 0.26 -14.53 -6.56
CA SER A 384 1.55 -14.65 -5.88
C SER A 384 2.50 -13.45 -6.08
N MET A 385 2.41 -12.75 -7.22
CA MET A 385 3.37 -11.72 -7.62
C MET A 385 3.00 -10.33 -7.06
N LYS A 386 3.97 -9.42 -6.96
CA LYS A 386 3.69 -7.99 -6.63
C LYS A 386 3.03 -7.28 -7.83
N PRO A 387 2.01 -6.43 -7.64
CA PRO A 387 1.31 -5.75 -8.74
C PRO A 387 2.21 -5.04 -9.75
N ALA A 388 3.29 -4.39 -9.29
CA ALA A 388 4.26 -3.69 -10.12
C ALA A 388 4.97 -4.59 -11.17
N ASN A 389 5.01 -5.91 -10.94
CA ASN A 389 5.73 -6.88 -11.78
C ASN A 389 4.79 -7.76 -12.63
N LEU A 390 3.47 -7.53 -12.59
CA LEU A 390 2.48 -8.44 -13.21
C LEU A 390 2.48 -8.42 -14.74
N VAL A 391 2.63 -7.25 -15.37
CA VAL A 391 2.25 -7.07 -16.78
C VAL A 391 3.03 -7.95 -17.77
N PRO A 392 4.38 -8.10 -17.67
CA PRO A 392 5.10 -8.96 -18.61
C PRO A 392 4.75 -10.46 -18.49
N PRO A 393 4.70 -11.07 -17.29
CA PRO A 393 4.18 -12.43 -17.13
C PRO A 393 2.74 -12.61 -17.61
N THR A 394 1.83 -11.67 -17.30
CA THR A 394 0.42 -11.82 -17.66
C THR A 394 0.19 -11.71 -19.17
N ARG A 395 1.00 -10.92 -19.89
CA ARG A 395 0.91 -10.83 -21.37
C ARG A 395 1.19 -12.18 -22.05
N VAL A 396 2.10 -12.99 -21.52
CA VAL A 396 2.32 -14.37 -22.01
C VAL A 396 1.09 -15.24 -21.74
N VAL A 397 0.55 -15.18 -20.52
CA VAL A 397 -0.65 -15.94 -20.13
C VAL A 397 -1.82 -15.59 -21.03
N PHE A 398 -2.12 -14.31 -21.24
CA PHE A 398 -3.23 -13.86 -22.09
C PHE A 398 -2.98 -14.14 -23.58
N GLY A 399 -1.76 -13.95 -24.07
CA GLY A 399 -1.37 -14.30 -25.44
C GLY A 399 -1.56 -15.80 -25.74
N GLN A 400 -1.32 -16.67 -24.77
CA GLN A 400 -1.57 -18.10 -24.94
C GLN A 400 -3.05 -18.47 -24.75
N LEU A 401 -3.72 -17.99 -23.70
CA LEU A 401 -5.08 -18.39 -23.33
C LEU A 401 -6.17 -17.75 -24.21
N LEU A 402 -6.08 -16.44 -24.45
CA LEU A 402 -7.09 -15.66 -25.19
C LEU A 402 -6.87 -15.65 -26.70
N HIS A 403 -5.69 -16.04 -27.19
CA HIS A 403 -5.39 -16.04 -28.63
C HIS A 403 -4.93 -17.41 -29.12
N LYS A 404 -3.74 -17.88 -28.74
CA LYS A 404 -3.14 -19.06 -29.36
C LYS A 404 -3.95 -20.35 -29.13
N PHE A 405 -4.52 -20.57 -27.94
CA PHE A 405 -5.40 -21.73 -27.71
C PHE A 405 -6.78 -21.61 -28.38
N GLN A 406 -7.14 -20.47 -28.96
CA GLN A 406 -8.38 -20.29 -29.71
C GLN A 406 -8.25 -20.71 -31.19
N GLU A 407 -7.05 -21.07 -31.66
CA GLU A 407 -6.82 -21.60 -33.00
C GLU A 407 -7.57 -22.93 -33.25
N ASN A 408 -7.96 -23.19 -34.50
CA ASN A 408 -8.71 -24.38 -34.92
C ASN A 408 -7.97 -25.74 -34.74
N VAL A 409 -6.71 -25.72 -34.31
CA VAL A 409 -5.91 -26.92 -34.01
C VAL A 409 -6.31 -27.53 -32.66
N TYR A 410 -6.81 -26.74 -31.72
CA TYR A 410 -7.23 -27.18 -30.39
C TYR A 410 -8.70 -27.65 -30.40
N SER A 411 -9.13 -28.36 -29.35
CA SER A 411 -10.52 -28.83 -29.23
C SER A 411 -11.45 -27.77 -28.64
N GLU A 412 -12.75 -27.82 -28.92
CA GLU A 412 -13.71 -26.81 -28.45
C GLU A 412 -13.76 -26.73 -26.90
N TYR A 413 -13.71 -27.87 -26.22
CA TYR A 413 -13.59 -27.91 -24.76
C TYR A 413 -12.32 -27.20 -24.26
N ALA A 414 -11.18 -27.42 -24.92
CA ALA A 414 -9.93 -26.74 -24.60
C ALA A 414 -9.99 -25.22 -24.84
N LYS A 415 -10.65 -24.78 -25.91
CA LYS A 415 -10.92 -23.37 -26.20
C LYS A 415 -11.75 -22.72 -25.08
N THR A 416 -12.90 -23.29 -24.73
CA THR A 416 -13.81 -22.78 -23.70
C THR A 416 -13.13 -22.68 -22.33
N VAL A 417 -12.39 -23.73 -21.91
CA VAL A 417 -11.68 -23.72 -20.63
C VAL A 417 -10.54 -22.69 -20.62
N ALA A 418 -9.72 -22.63 -21.67
CA ALA A 418 -8.64 -21.64 -21.77
C ALA A 418 -9.19 -20.20 -21.80
N TRP A 419 -10.29 -19.99 -22.50
CA TRP A 419 -10.97 -18.70 -22.61
C TRP A 419 -11.49 -18.22 -21.26
N LYS A 420 -12.30 -19.04 -20.56
CA LYS A 420 -12.84 -18.72 -19.23
C LYS A 420 -11.73 -18.43 -18.20
N ILE A 421 -10.68 -19.25 -18.18
CA ILE A 421 -9.53 -19.02 -17.29
C ILE A 421 -8.77 -17.76 -17.68
N GLY A 422 -8.62 -17.48 -18.98
CA GLY A 422 -7.99 -16.26 -19.49
C GLY A 422 -8.73 -14.98 -19.11
N LEU A 423 -10.06 -14.95 -19.23
CA LEU A 423 -10.89 -13.81 -18.82
C LEU A 423 -10.83 -13.62 -17.30
N THR A 424 -11.00 -14.69 -16.52
CA THR A 424 -10.89 -14.63 -15.04
C THR A 424 -9.52 -14.12 -14.59
N ALA A 425 -8.45 -14.57 -15.26
CA ALA A 425 -7.08 -14.13 -15.01
C ALA A 425 -6.85 -12.65 -15.38
N LEU A 426 -7.49 -12.17 -16.45
CA LEU A 426 -7.42 -10.76 -16.87
C LEU A 426 -8.14 -9.86 -15.87
N LEU A 427 -9.36 -10.22 -15.44
CA LEU A 427 -10.13 -9.47 -14.44
C LEU A 427 -9.39 -9.40 -13.08
N GLU A 428 -8.85 -10.53 -12.60
CA GLU A 428 -7.98 -10.57 -11.42
C GLU A 428 -6.76 -9.64 -11.58
N THR A 429 -6.11 -9.65 -12.74
CA THR A 429 -4.94 -8.79 -13.01
C THR A 429 -5.30 -7.31 -12.98
N ILE A 430 -6.45 -6.92 -13.57
CA ILE A 430 -6.98 -5.55 -13.50
C ILE A 430 -7.19 -5.16 -12.04
N HIS A 431 -7.89 -5.98 -11.24
CA HIS A 431 -8.13 -5.71 -9.83
C HIS A 431 -6.84 -5.59 -8.99
N ARG A 432 -5.84 -6.44 -9.23
CA ARG A 432 -4.56 -6.38 -8.52
C ARG A 432 -3.70 -5.19 -8.92
N VAL A 433 -3.72 -4.77 -10.19
CA VAL A 433 -3.01 -3.57 -10.66
C VAL A 433 -3.74 -2.28 -10.23
N ARG A 434 -5.06 -2.32 -10.05
CA ARG A 434 -5.88 -1.21 -9.53
C ARG A 434 -5.44 -0.70 -8.15
N THR A 435 -4.81 -1.54 -7.33
CA THR A 435 -4.26 -1.12 -6.02
C THR A 435 -3.05 -0.19 -6.11
N LEU A 436 -2.45 -0.02 -7.30
CA LEU A 436 -1.40 0.97 -7.54
C LEU A 436 -1.95 2.38 -7.80
N HIS A 437 -3.27 2.51 -8.03
CA HIS A 437 -4.00 3.72 -8.42
C HIS A 437 -3.60 4.36 -9.76
N GLY A 438 -2.34 4.27 -10.20
CA GLY A 438 -1.88 4.77 -11.50
C GLY A 438 -0.41 4.42 -11.75
N GLY A 439 0.22 5.14 -12.68
CA GLY A 439 1.65 4.99 -13.00
C GLY A 439 1.94 4.09 -14.21
N PRO A 440 3.22 3.91 -14.58
CA PRO A 440 3.63 3.24 -15.81
C PRO A 440 3.09 1.82 -15.98
N VAL A 441 2.95 1.07 -14.88
CA VAL A 441 2.45 -0.32 -14.88
C VAL A 441 0.97 -0.37 -15.26
N VAL A 442 0.17 0.56 -14.74
CA VAL A 442 -1.27 0.67 -15.06
C VAL A 442 -1.45 1.06 -16.52
N VAL A 443 -0.70 2.07 -16.99
CA VAL A 443 -0.73 2.52 -18.40
C VAL A 443 -0.35 1.39 -19.36
N HIS A 444 0.67 0.58 -19.03
CA HIS A 444 1.09 -0.53 -19.87
C HIS A 444 0.08 -1.69 -19.88
N LEU A 445 -0.58 -1.99 -18.76
CA LEU A 445 -1.67 -2.97 -18.75
C LEU A 445 -2.84 -2.51 -19.62
N LEU A 446 -3.26 -1.24 -19.49
CA LEU A 446 -4.32 -0.66 -20.31
C LEU A 446 -3.97 -0.69 -21.79
N GLU A 447 -2.73 -0.38 -22.15
CA GLU A 447 -2.23 -0.48 -23.53
C GLU A 447 -2.34 -1.91 -24.09
N VAL A 448 -1.95 -2.92 -23.31
CA VAL A 448 -2.05 -4.34 -23.68
C VAL A 448 -3.51 -4.76 -23.86
N ILE A 449 -4.41 -4.37 -22.94
CA ILE A 449 -5.85 -4.65 -23.07
C ILE A 449 -6.42 -4.00 -24.34
N ALA A 450 -6.14 -2.70 -24.53
CA ALA A 450 -6.65 -1.87 -25.63
C ALA A 450 -6.23 -2.38 -27.02
N LYS A 451 -4.98 -2.81 -27.15
CA LYS A 451 -4.39 -3.23 -28.43
C LYS A 451 -4.52 -4.73 -28.70
N GLU A 452 -4.41 -5.58 -27.67
CA GLU A 452 -4.27 -7.03 -27.85
C GLU A 452 -5.53 -7.82 -27.49
N HIS A 453 -6.36 -7.40 -26.53
CA HIS A 453 -7.42 -8.26 -25.99
C HIS A 453 -8.85 -7.77 -26.22
N ILE A 454 -9.10 -6.46 -26.10
CA ILE A 454 -10.46 -5.91 -26.06
C ILE A 454 -11.31 -6.25 -27.29
N ALA A 455 -10.70 -6.33 -28.48
CA ALA A 455 -11.41 -6.64 -29.72
C ALA A 455 -11.98 -8.07 -29.74
N VAL A 456 -11.29 -9.05 -29.15
CA VAL A 456 -11.77 -10.44 -29.11
C VAL A 456 -12.83 -10.59 -28.02
N ILE A 457 -12.63 -9.96 -26.85
CA ILE A 457 -13.62 -9.93 -25.76
C ILE A 457 -14.93 -9.31 -26.23
N LEU A 458 -14.87 -8.17 -26.93
CA LEU A 458 -16.06 -7.53 -27.51
C LEU A 458 -16.73 -8.35 -28.62
N SER A 459 -16.02 -9.25 -29.29
CA SER A 459 -16.62 -10.14 -30.31
C SER A 459 -17.46 -11.28 -29.69
N GLU A 460 -17.19 -11.67 -28.45
CA GLU A 460 -18.05 -12.59 -27.68
C GLU A 460 -19.35 -11.89 -27.24
N LEU A 461 -19.28 -10.60 -26.91
CA LEU A 461 -20.43 -9.78 -26.52
C LEU A 461 -21.28 -9.29 -27.71
N GLU A 462 -20.98 -9.69 -28.95
CA GLU A 462 -21.79 -9.31 -30.09
C GLU A 462 -23.12 -10.09 -30.13
N GLY A 463 -24.25 -9.37 -30.07
CA GLY A 463 -25.59 -9.97 -29.99
C GLY A 463 -26.13 -10.04 -28.57
N ILE A 464 -25.37 -9.58 -27.56
CA ILE A 464 -25.83 -9.54 -26.16
C ILE A 464 -27.08 -8.66 -25.96
N GLU A 465 -27.33 -7.72 -26.87
CA GLU A 465 -28.56 -6.90 -26.87
C GLU A 465 -29.84 -7.72 -27.12
N GLN A 466 -29.71 -8.96 -27.61
CA GLN A 466 -30.81 -9.89 -27.90
C GLN A 466 -30.99 -10.94 -26.80
N LYS A 467 -30.10 -10.97 -25.81
CA LYS A 467 -30.15 -11.88 -24.65
C LYS A 467 -30.97 -11.28 -23.52
N THR A 468 -31.32 -12.11 -22.55
CA THR A 468 -31.88 -11.74 -21.25
C THR A 468 -30.90 -12.14 -20.14
N GLU A 469 -31.07 -11.63 -18.92
CA GLU A 469 -30.24 -11.94 -17.75
C GLU A 469 -29.92 -13.45 -17.61
N MET A 470 -30.97 -14.29 -17.65
CA MET A 470 -30.88 -15.75 -17.51
C MET A 470 -30.19 -16.49 -18.68
N SER A 471 -29.81 -15.77 -19.74
CA SER A 471 -29.18 -16.31 -20.95
C SER A 471 -27.80 -15.70 -21.26
N ILE A 472 -27.32 -14.79 -20.41
CA ILE A 472 -25.91 -14.39 -20.38
C ILE A 472 -25.14 -15.50 -19.67
N ASP A 473 -24.05 -15.95 -20.28
CA ASP A 473 -23.20 -16.99 -19.70
C ASP A 473 -22.05 -16.43 -18.85
N ASP A 474 -21.34 -17.33 -18.16
CA ASP A 474 -20.22 -16.97 -17.29
C ASP A 474 -19.09 -16.22 -18.02
N THR A 475 -18.85 -16.44 -19.32
CA THR A 475 -17.76 -15.80 -20.05
C THR A 475 -18.17 -14.45 -20.61
N GLU A 476 -19.41 -14.30 -21.05
CA GLU A 476 -20.01 -13.00 -21.35
C GLU A 476 -20.04 -12.08 -20.12
N GLN A 477 -20.44 -12.59 -18.95
CA GLN A 477 -20.43 -11.80 -17.71
C GLN A 477 -19.01 -11.37 -17.33
N LEU A 478 -18.01 -12.26 -17.48
CA LEU A 478 -16.61 -11.87 -17.30
C LEU A 478 -16.16 -10.80 -18.31
N GLY A 479 -16.63 -10.87 -19.56
CA GLY A 479 -16.38 -9.86 -20.58
C GLY A 479 -16.93 -8.49 -20.19
N LEU A 480 -18.17 -8.44 -19.69
CA LEU A 480 -18.80 -7.22 -19.15
C LEU A 480 -18.02 -6.65 -17.96
N ASP A 481 -17.65 -7.50 -17.00
CA ASP A 481 -16.88 -7.10 -15.82
C ASP A 481 -15.49 -6.57 -16.21
N ILE A 482 -14.84 -7.13 -17.23
CA ILE A 482 -13.55 -6.63 -17.77
C ILE A 482 -13.73 -5.25 -18.40
N VAL A 483 -14.81 -5.00 -19.15
CA VAL A 483 -15.10 -3.67 -19.73
C VAL A 483 -15.32 -2.64 -18.62
N GLU A 484 -16.15 -2.94 -17.63
CA GLU A 484 -16.38 -2.06 -16.46
C GLU A 484 -15.08 -1.77 -15.71
N ALA A 485 -14.31 -2.81 -15.39
CA ALA A 485 -13.08 -2.69 -14.60
C ALA A 485 -11.95 -1.98 -15.35
N ALA A 486 -11.81 -2.17 -16.67
CA ALA A 486 -10.80 -1.50 -17.49
C ALA A 486 -11.07 -0.01 -17.66
N LEU A 487 -12.32 0.39 -17.94
CA LEU A 487 -12.73 1.80 -18.00
C LEU A 487 -12.50 2.50 -16.65
N ALA A 488 -12.89 1.85 -15.56
CA ALA A 488 -12.68 2.39 -14.20
C ALA A 488 -11.20 2.49 -13.82
N LEU A 489 -10.34 1.58 -14.31
CA LEU A 489 -8.88 1.63 -14.11
C LEU A 489 -8.24 2.81 -14.84
N ASP A 490 -8.65 3.09 -16.08
CA ASP A 490 -8.13 4.21 -16.88
C ASP A 490 -8.48 5.56 -16.26
N ILE A 491 -9.73 5.73 -15.79
CA ILE A 491 -10.15 6.93 -15.04
C ILE A 491 -9.35 7.09 -13.75
N GLN A 492 -9.13 6.00 -13.01
CA GLN A 492 -8.35 6.05 -11.77
C GLN A 492 -6.89 6.43 -12.05
N CYS A 493 -6.30 5.90 -13.12
CA CYS A 493 -4.96 6.29 -13.56
C CYS A 493 -4.92 7.78 -13.89
N LEU A 494 -5.90 8.30 -14.64
CA LEU A 494 -5.99 9.73 -14.99
C LEU A 494 -6.14 10.61 -13.73
N ALA A 495 -6.96 10.20 -12.76
CA ALA A 495 -7.11 10.87 -11.46
C ALA A 495 -5.78 10.91 -10.68
N HIS A 496 -5.06 9.80 -10.66
CA HIS A 496 -3.75 9.68 -10.00
C HIS A 496 -2.69 10.57 -10.68
N SER A 497 -2.61 10.57 -12.02
CA SER A 497 -1.73 11.48 -12.77
C SER A 497 -2.05 12.94 -12.48
N ARG A 498 -3.33 13.30 -12.28
CA ARG A 498 -3.72 14.67 -11.87
C ARG A 498 -3.12 15.03 -10.50
N HIS A 499 -3.32 14.17 -9.51
CA HIS A 499 -2.85 14.40 -8.14
C HIS A 499 -1.32 14.55 -8.06
N ILE A 500 -0.59 13.78 -8.87
CA ILE A 500 0.86 13.94 -9.02
C ILE A 500 1.18 15.31 -9.64
N LEU A 501 0.56 15.69 -10.76
CA LEU A 501 0.80 17.00 -11.40
C LEU A 501 0.53 18.20 -10.48
N GLU A 502 -0.46 18.11 -9.60
CA GLU A 502 -0.76 19.17 -8.61
C GLU A 502 0.35 19.32 -7.55
N LYS A 503 1.05 18.24 -7.20
CA LYS A 503 2.11 18.22 -6.18
C LYS A 503 3.52 18.40 -6.74
N THR A 504 3.91 17.59 -7.73
CA THR A 504 5.29 17.47 -8.24
C THR A 504 5.51 18.20 -9.56
N GLN A 505 4.43 18.65 -10.23
CA GLN A 505 4.45 19.25 -11.57
C GLN A 505 5.04 18.33 -12.68
N ALA A 506 5.32 17.07 -12.37
CA ALA A 506 6.02 16.13 -13.24
C ALA A 506 5.47 14.69 -13.10
N VAL A 507 5.08 14.10 -14.23
CA VAL A 507 4.67 12.70 -14.38
C VAL A 507 5.68 11.92 -15.22
N ASP A 508 5.90 10.65 -14.88
CA ASP A 508 6.91 9.74 -15.45
C ASP A 508 6.42 8.87 -16.63
N HIS A 509 5.11 8.86 -16.89
CA HIS A 509 4.45 8.09 -17.95
C HIS A 509 3.71 8.99 -18.98
N GLU A 510 3.29 8.39 -20.10
CA GLU A 510 2.40 9.05 -21.06
C GLU A 510 0.97 9.14 -20.49
N ILE A 511 0.34 10.31 -20.64
CA ILE A 511 -0.95 10.61 -20.01
C ILE A 511 -2.09 10.31 -20.98
N GLY A 512 -2.94 9.35 -20.63
CA GLY A 512 -4.35 9.28 -21.06
C GLY A 512 -4.62 9.11 -22.56
N LEU A 513 -3.80 8.33 -23.27
CA LEU A 513 -4.05 7.93 -24.66
C LEU A 513 -4.06 6.40 -24.87
N SER A 514 -3.44 5.63 -23.96
CA SER A 514 -3.24 4.18 -24.14
C SER A 514 -4.52 3.34 -24.07
N GLY A 515 -5.55 3.82 -23.37
CA GLY A 515 -6.82 3.11 -23.18
C GLY A 515 -7.89 3.41 -24.23
N LEU A 516 -7.69 4.38 -25.15
CA LEU A 516 -8.75 4.94 -26.00
C LEU A 516 -9.53 3.90 -26.82
N ASP A 517 -8.85 2.89 -27.38
CA ASP A 517 -9.49 1.79 -28.11
C ASP A 517 -10.53 1.03 -27.25
N ILE A 518 -10.37 0.99 -25.92
CA ILE A 518 -11.34 0.35 -25.01
C ILE A 518 -12.64 1.17 -24.99
N TRP A 519 -12.53 2.48 -24.83
CA TRP A 519 -13.66 3.40 -24.84
C TRP A 519 -14.38 3.36 -26.19
N GLU A 520 -13.64 3.60 -27.28
CA GLU A 520 -14.18 3.69 -28.63
C GLU A 520 -14.88 2.39 -29.06
N LYS A 521 -14.26 1.22 -28.84
CA LYS A 521 -14.83 -0.06 -29.28
C LYS A 521 -15.99 -0.52 -28.40
N SER A 522 -15.88 -0.39 -27.07
CA SER A 522 -16.94 -0.82 -26.15
C SER A 522 -18.21 0.00 -26.31
N MET A 523 -18.07 1.33 -26.42
CA MET A 523 -19.21 2.24 -26.57
C MET A 523 -19.88 2.08 -27.94
N ARG A 524 -19.12 1.91 -29.02
CA ARG A 524 -19.69 1.68 -30.37
C ARG A 524 -20.35 0.32 -30.56
N LEU A 525 -20.09 -0.66 -29.69
CA LEU A 525 -20.80 -1.95 -29.73
C LEU A 525 -22.20 -1.83 -29.09
N ILE A 526 -22.49 -0.77 -28.32
CA ILE A 526 -23.83 -0.54 -27.76
C ILE A 526 -24.86 -0.42 -28.89
N LYS A 527 -25.87 -1.28 -28.82
CA LYS A 527 -27.03 -1.40 -29.72
C LYS A 527 -28.32 -1.33 -28.86
N PRO A 528 -29.46 -0.87 -29.41
CA PRO A 528 -30.74 -0.91 -28.70
C PRO A 528 -31.19 -2.35 -28.43
N GLY A 529 -31.58 -2.65 -27.19
CA GLY A 529 -31.94 -3.99 -26.72
C GLY A 529 -31.67 -4.14 -25.23
N TYR A 530 -31.38 -5.35 -24.77
CA TYR A 530 -31.10 -5.65 -23.37
C TYR A 530 -29.87 -4.88 -22.84
N PRO A 531 -29.96 -4.22 -21.66
CA PRO A 531 -29.02 -3.16 -21.26
C PRO A 531 -27.66 -3.63 -20.71
N ALA A 532 -27.26 -4.90 -20.88
CA ALA A 532 -26.06 -5.46 -20.23
C ALA A 532 -24.76 -4.69 -20.52
N LEU A 533 -24.41 -4.52 -21.79
CA LEU A 533 -23.19 -3.82 -22.20
C LEU A 533 -23.25 -2.33 -21.84
N ALA A 534 -24.40 -1.69 -22.05
CA ALA A 534 -24.61 -0.29 -21.68
C ALA A 534 -24.38 -0.09 -20.17
N THR A 535 -24.93 -0.97 -19.33
CA THR A 535 -24.78 -0.97 -17.88
C THR A 535 -23.32 -1.09 -17.46
N ALA A 536 -22.57 -2.04 -18.02
CA ALA A 536 -21.14 -2.21 -17.73
C ALA A 536 -20.31 -0.98 -18.15
N THR A 537 -20.57 -0.42 -19.34
CA THR A 537 -19.86 0.80 -19.78
C THR A 537 -20.19 2.01 -18.90
N ILE A 538 -21.48 2.23 -18.58
CA ILE A 538 -21.93 3.34 -17.74
C ILE A 538 -21.33 3.23 -16.33
N ALA A 539 -21.34 2.03 -15.73
CA ALA A 539 -20.74 1.77 -14.43
C ALA A 539 -19.23 2.12 -14.41
N GLY A 540 -18.52 1.68 -15.45
CA GLY A 540 -17.10 1.99 -15.66
C GLY A 540 -16.81 3.50 -15.69
N THR A 541 -17.72 4.31 -16.25
CA THR A 541 -17.53 5.77 -16.36
C THR A 541 -17.73 6.58 -15.06
N SER A 542 -18.23 5.98 -13.98
CA SER A 542 -18.64 6.71 -12.76
C SER A 542 -17.55 7.58 -12.11
N GLY A 543 -16.26 7.25 -12.29
CA GLY A 543 -15.17 8.09 -11.76
C GLY A 543 -15.06 9.48 -12.40
N LEU A 544 -15.64 9.71 -13.59
CA LEU A 544 -15.51 10.98 -14.33
C LEU A 544 -16.09 12.19 -13.59
N LEU A 545 -17.04 12.00 -12.67
CA LEU A 545 -17.60 13.08 -11.84
C LEU A 545 -16.55 13.70 -10.89
N SER A 546 -15.48 12.96 -10.55
CA SER A 546 -14.39 13.46 -9.70
C SER A 546 -13.28 14.20 -10.46
N LEU A 547 -13.42 14.40 -11.77
CA LEU A 547 -12.40 15.03 -12.63
C LEU A 547 -12.86 16.40 -13.14
N GLU A 548 -12.00 17.40 -13.01
CA GLU A 548 -12.15 18.74 -13.63
C GLU A 548 -10.93 19.06 -14.51
N LYS A 549 -10.98 20.05 -15.40
CA LYS A 549 -9.80 20.48 -16.18
C LYS A 549 -8.82 21.28 -15.31
N PHE A 550 -7.53 21.26 -15.64
CA PHE A 550 -6.55 22.20 -15.07
C PHE A 550 -6.84 23.63 -15.54
N SER A 551 -6.78 24.59 -14.61
CA SER A 551 -6.99 26.01 -14.90
C SER A 551 -5.79 26.66 -15.61
N ASP A 552 -5.99 27.80 -16.25
CA ASP A 552 -4.91 28.57 -16.91
C ASP A 552 -3.74 28.92 -15.97
N ARG A 553 -3.98 29.03 -14.66
CA ARG A 553 -2.92 29.26 -13.66
C ARG A 553 -2.09 27.99 -13.44
N GLN A 554 -2.75 26.84 -13.33
CA GLN A 554 -2.08 25.53 -13.18
C GLN A 554 -1.34 25.14 -14.47
N ILE A 555 -1.94 25.41 -15.64
CA ILE A 555 -1.31 25.17 -16.95
C ILE A 555 0.00 25.95 -17.09
N LYS A 556 0.09 27.19 -16.57
CA LYS A 556 1.33 27.98 -16.62
C LYS A 556 2.48 27.37 -15.81
N ALA A 557 2.20 26.58 -14.77
CA ALA A 557 3.22 25.91 -13.97
C ALA A 557 3.84 24.71 -14.72
N ALA A 558 3.01 23.84 -15.31
CA ALA A 558 3.46 22.61 -15.97
C ALA A 558 2.84 22.44 -17.39
N PRO A 559 3.18 23.32 -18.36
CA PRO A 559 2.36 23.54 -19.57
C PRO A 559 2.32 22.40 -20.58
N LYS A 560 3.29 21.46 -20.56
CA LYS A 560 3.26 20.30 -21.46
C LYS A 560 2.31 19.22 -20.94
N GLN A 561 2.44 18.85 -19.67
CA GLN A 561 1.75 17.69 -19.10
C GLN A 561 0.32 18.00 -18.67
N THR A 562 0.05 19.18 -18.10
CA THR A 562 -1.32 19.61 -17.77
C THR A 562 -2.19 19.78 -19.02
N LYS A 563 -1.62 20.26 -20.15
CA LYS A 563 -2.33 20.30 -21.43
C LYS A 563 -2.60 18.90 -21.98
N ALA A 564 -1.61 18.00 -21.93
CA ALA A 564 -1.81 16.60 -22.34
C ALA A 564 -2.91 15.93 -21.51
N TRP A 565 -2.95 16.19 -20.19
CA TRP A 565 -4.00 15.71 -19.29
C TRP A 565 -5.38 16.28 -19.62
N ASN A 566 -5.51 17.59 -19.88
CA ASN A 566 -6.77 18.19 -20.30
C ASN A 566 -7.27 17.61 -21.64
N ILE A 567 -6.35 17.41 -22.60
CA ILE A 567 -6.66 16.78 -23.90
C ILE A 567 -7.14 15.34 -23.71
N ALA A 568 -6.46 14.55 -22.86
CA ALA A 568 -6.90 13.19 -22.54
C ALA A 568 -8.33 13.17 -21.97
N LEU A 569 -8.62 14.00 -20.96
CA LEU A 569 -9.98 14.12 -20.40
C LEU A 569 -11.00 14.52 -21.48
N GLU A 570 -10.67 15.47 -22.36
CA GLU A 570 -11.54 15.87 -23.48
C GLU A 570 -11.83 14.73 -24.46
N HIS A 571 -10.86 13.86 -24.75
CA HIS A 571 -11.07 12.67 -25.56
C HIS A 571 -11.99 11.66 -24.88
N LEU A 572 -11.79 11.37 -23.59
CA LEU A 572 -12.66 10.44 -22.85
C LEU A 572 -14.11 10.95 -22.79
N LEU A 573 -14.31 12.24 -22.45
CA LEU A 573 -15.63 12.87 -22.42
C LEU A 573 -16.28 12.87 -23.82
N ARG A 574 -15.52 13.07 -24.90
CA ARG A 574 -16.06 12.98 -26.27
C ARG A 574 -16.59 11.58 -26.61
N HIS A 575 -15.91 10.51 -26.20
CA HIS A 575 -16.43 9.15 -26.41
C HIS A 575 -17.70 8.89 -25.59
N VAL A 576 -17.73 9.30 -24.31
CA VAL A 576 -18.92 9.23 -23.45
C VAL A 576 -20.11 9.95 -24.07
N GLN A 577 -19.89 11.12 -24.67
CA GLN A 577 -20.94 11.85 -25.38
C GLN A 577 -21.35 11.12 -26.68
N LEU A 578 -20.47 11.09 -27.67
CA LEU A 578 -20.82 10.75 -29.05
C LEU A 578 -21.01 9.24 -29.30
N ASP A 579 -20.19 8.40 -28.64
CA ASP A 579 -20.19 6.96 -28.85
C ASP A 579 -21.11 6.23 -27.84
N MET A 580 -21.54 6.87 -26.75
CA MET A 580 -22.42 6.26 -25.73
C MET A 580 -23.74 7.03 -25.50
N LEU A 581 -23.71 8.27 -24.98
CA LEU A 581 -24.96 8.98 -24.60
C LEU A 581 -25.85 9.30 -25.82
N ASP A 582 -25.30 9.87 -26.88
CA ASP A 582 -26.02 10.19 -28.12
C ASP A 582 -26.63 8.93 -28.78
N ARG A 583 -25.99 7.76 -28.58
CA ARG A 583 -26.51 6.46 -29.05
C ARG A 583 -27.65 5.94 -28.19
N LEU A 584 -27.53 6.05 -26.87
CA LEU A 584 -28.58 5.64 -25.95
C LEU A 584 -29.82 6.53 -26.12
N GLU A 585 -29.66 7.83 -26.37
CA GLU A 585 -30.76 8.78 -26.64
C GLU A 585 -31.58 8.40 -27.89
N ALA A 586 -31.01 7.64 -28.83
CA ALA A 586 -31.73 7.09 -30.00
C ALA A 586 -32.53 5.80 -29.71
N SER A 587 -32.52 5.28 -28.48
CA SER A 587 -33.27 4.08 -28.05
C SER A 587 -34.72 4.42 -27.70
N THR A 588 -35.59 3.41 -27.58
CA THR A 588 -36.99 3.67 -27.19
C THR A 588 -37.11 4.01 -25.70
N PRO A 589 -38.16 4.75 -25.27
CA PRO A 589 -38.37 5.05 -23.85
C PRO A 589 -38.42 3.79 -22.97
N ASP A 590 -39.05 2.71 -23.45
CA ASP A 590 -39.13 1.43 -22.73
C ASP A 590 -37.75 0.82 -22.49
N GLN A 591 -36.85 0.85 -23.48
CA GLN A 591 -35.46 0.38 -23.35
C GLN A 591 -34.66 1.25 -22.37
N LEU A 592 -34.93 2.55 -22.34
CA LEU A 592 -34.31 3.47 -21.37
C LEU A 592 -34.84 3.26 -19.95
N VAL A 593 -36.10 2.85 -19.80
CA VAL A 593 -36.67 2.42 -18.52
C VAL A 593 -36.02 1.12 -18.04
N GLU A 594 -35.87 0.10 -18.89
CA GLU A 594 -35.15 -1.14 -18.56
C GLU A 594 -33.70 -0.84 -18.15
N LEU A 595 -32.98 -0.01 -18.93
CA LEU A 595 -31.63 0.45 -18.58
C LEU A 595 -31.59 1.21 -17.25
N TYR A 596 -32.59 2.03 -16.94
CA TYR A 596 -32.60 2.80 -15.70
C TYR A 596 -33.05 1.98 -14.48
N GLN A 597 -33.68 0.82 -14.66
CA GLN A 597 -33.95 -0.11 -13.56
C GLN A 597 -32.67 -0.80 -13.05
N GLU A 598 -31.65 -0.95 -13.91
CA GLU A 598 -30.35 -1.47 -13.53
C GLU A 598 -29.61 -0.54 -12.56
N HIS A 599 -29.40 -1.00 -11.32
CA HIS A 599 -28.86 -0.16 -10.24
C HIS A 599 -27.47 0.44 -10.56
N LYS A 600 -26.62 -0.32 -11.27
CA LYS A 600 -25.31 0.16 -11.75
C LYS A 600 -25.47 1.29 -12.79
N ALA A 601 -26.38 1.12 -13.76
CA ALA A 601 -26.62 2.09 -14.82
C ALA A 601 -27.28 3.37 -14.29
N ALA A 602 -28.32 3.26 -13.46
CA ALA A 602 -28.97 4.41 -12.83
C ALA A 602 -27.98 5.30 -12.06
N LYS A 603 -27.09 4.67 -11.27
CA LYS A 603 -26.02 5.36 -10.54
C LYS A 603 -25.05 6.07 -11.49
N GLY A 604 -24.61 5.41 -12.56
CA GLY A 604 -23.69 6.01 -13.54
C GLY A 604 -24.34 7.15 -14.34
N LEU A 605 -25.58 6.99 -14.83
CA LEU A 605 -26.31 8.03 -15.57
C LEU A 605 -26.56 9.27 -14.71
N ILE A 606 -26.95 9.11 -13.44
CA ILE A 606 -27.07 10.25 -12.51
C ILE A 606 -25.69 10.88 -12.22
N THR A 607 -24.63 10.07 -12.13
CA THR A 607 -23.25 10.57 -11.98
C THR A 607 -22.79 11.39 -13.20
N LEU A 608 -23.22 11.03 -14.41
CA LEU A 608 -23.00 11.81 -15.64
C LEU A 608 -23.89 13.07 -15.70
N LEU A 609 -25.14 13.01 -15.24
CA LEU A 609 -26.03 14.16 -15.13
C LEU A 609 -25.47 15.24 -14.18
N PHE A 610 -24.78 14.84 -13.11
CA PHE A 610 -24.12 15.77 -12.19
C PHE A 610 -22.74 16.27 -12.66
N ASN A 611 -22.25 15.85 -13.83
CA ASN A 611 -20.92 16.19 -14.32
C ASN A 611 -20.73 17.71 -14.53
N GLY A 612 -19.50 18.18 -14.32
CA GLY A 612 -19.13 19.60 -14.51
C GLY A 612 -18.89 20.00 -15.98
N ALA A 613 -18.73 19.04 -16.89
CA ALA A 613 -18.67 19.31 -18.33
C ALA A 613 -20.08 19.55 -18.89
N PRO A 614 -20.38 20.74 -19.45
CA PRO A 614 -21.72 21.07 -19.89
C PRO A 614 -22.22 20.16 -21.02
N GLU A 615 -21.32 19.65 -21.87
CA GLU A 615 -21.66 18.74 -22.97
C GLU A 615 -22.22 17.41 -22.43
N ILE A 616 -21.59 16.85 -21.39
CA ILE A 616 -22.04 15.61 -20.73
C ILE A 616 -23.33 15.84 -19.95
N HIS A 617 -23.43 16.93 -19.20
CA HIS A 617 -24.65 17.28 -18.46
C HIS A 617 -25.85 17.40 -19.41
N GLN A 618 -25.71 18.06 -20.56
CA GLN A 618 -26.80 18.20 -21.53
C GLN A 618 -27.13 16.88 -22.23
N ALA A 619 -26.16 16.07 -22.64
CA ALA A 619 -26.41 14.76 -23.25
C ALA A 619 -27.10 13.78 -22.28
N ALA A 620 -26.64 13.72 -21.02
CA ALA A 620 -27.30 12.92 -19.98
C ALA A 620 -28.71 13.44 -19.67
N LEU A 621 -28.94 14.76 -19.71
CA LEU A 621 -30.28 15.32 -19.57
C LEU A 621 -31.18 14.99 -20.77
N GLY A 622 -30.67 15.03 -22.01
CA GLY A 622 -31.38 14.63 -23.22
C GLY A 622 -31.89 13.19 -23.12
N LEU A 623 -31.01 12.26 -22.74
CA LEU A 623 -31.36 10.87 -22.44
C LEU A 623 -32.52 10.74 -21.43
N PHE A 624 -32.49 11.50 -20.33
CA PHE A 624 -33.56 11.49 -19.33
C PHE A 624 -34.88 12.11 -19.83
N LYS A 625 -34.83 13.09 -20.74
CA LYS A 625 -36.03 13.62 -21.41
C LYS A 625 -36.66 12.54 -22.30
N THR A 626 -35.87 11.85 -23.11
CA THR A 626 -36.34 10.74 -23.95
C THR A 626 -36.93 9.60 -23.11
N LEU A 627 -36.33 9.26 -21.97
CA LEU A 627 -36.87 8.28 -21.02
C LEU A 627 -38.22 8.72 -20.43
N SER A 628 -38.33 9.97 -19.97
CA SER A 628 -39.52 10.47 -19.27
C SER A 628 -40.66 10.93 -20.19
N GLY A 629 -40.36 11.25 -21.45
CA GLY A 629 -41.28 11.93 -22.37
C GLY A 629 -41.48 13.42 -22.08
N GLU A 630 -40.74 14.00 -21.13
CA GLU A 630 -40.91 15.38 -20.64
C GLU A 630 -39.83 16.33 -21.19
N ASP A 631 -40.22 17.50 -21.69
CA ASP A 631 -39.30 18.49 -22.27
C ASP A 631 -38.51 19.32 -21.22
N ASN A 632 -39.04 19.43 -20.00
CA ASN A 632 -38.52 20.33 -18.96
C ASN A 632 -37.72 19.57 -17.89
N ARG A 633 -36.54 20.09 -17.52
CA ARG A 633 -35.61 19.48 -16.56
C ARG A 633 -36.26 19.10 -15.22
N ARG A 634 -37.09 20.00 -14.65
CA ARG A 634 -37.79 19.74 -13.39
C ARG A 634 -38.81 18.61 -13.53
N ASP A 635 -39.53 18.57 -14.63
CA ASP A 635 -40.62 17.61 -14.86
C ASP A 635 -40.06 16.23 -15.21
N THR A 636 -38.95 16.17 -15.95
CA THR A 636 -38.10 14.97 -16.11
C THR A 636 -37.64 14.42 -14.74
N ILE A 637 -37.09 15.27 -13.86
CA ILE A 637 -36.67 14.87 -12.50
C ILE A 637 -37.87 14.40 -11.67
N MET A 638 -39.01 15.08 -11.77
CA MET A 638 -40.26 14.70 -11.11
C MET A 638 -40.76 13.32 -11.59
N HIS A 639 -40.64 13.01 -12.89
CA HIS A 639 -40.96 11.70 -13.44
C HIS A 639 -40.06 10.62 -12.82
N LEU A 640 -38.74 10.81 -12.83
CA LEU A 640 -37.79 9.85 -12.24
C LEU A 640 -38.08 9.59 -10.75
N LEU A 641 -38.32 10.65 -9.97
CA LEU A 641 -38.65 10.52 -8.55
C LEU A 641 -40.02 9.87 -8.28
N LYS A 642 -40.96 9.90 -9.23
CA LYS A 642 -42.26 9.21 -9.15
C LYS A 642 -42.16 7.73 -9.54
N ALA A 643 -41.42 7.42 -10.60
CA ALA A 643 -41.34 6.08 -11.16
C ALA A 643 -40.27 5.21 -10.48
N PHE A 644 -39.18 5.81 -9.98
CA PHE A 644 -37.99 5.11 -9.50
C PHE A 644 -37.45 5.71 -8.18
N SER A 645 -38.36 6.11 -7.27
CA SER A 645 -38.06 6.96 -6.10
C SER A 645 -36.80 6.56 -5.32
N ALA A 646 -36.72 5.30 -4.86
CA ALA A 646 -35.59 4.77 -4.09
C ALA A 646 -34.27 4.81 -4.87
N LEU A 647 -34.33 4.39 -6.13
CA LEU A 647 -33.16 4.23 -7.00
C LEU A 647 -32.59 5.60 -7.41
N THR A 648 -33.45 6.53 -7.82
CA THR A 648 -33.05 7.91 -8.14
C THR A 648 -32.48 8.62 -6.92
N LEU A 649 -33.11 8.54 -5.75
CA LEU A 649 -32.60 9.20 -4.53
C LEU A 649 -31.25 8.63 -4.08
N SER A 650 -31.07 7.31 -4.09
CA SER A 650 -29.80 6.65 -3.76
C SER A 650 -28.67 7.00 -4.77
N ALA A 651 -29.00 7.04 -6.06
CA ALA A 651 -28.08 7.45 -7.11
C ALA A 651 -27.66 8.93 -6.98
N VAL A 652 -28.60 9.82 -6.66
CA VAL A 652 -28.33 11.25 -6.39
C VAL A 652 -27.45 11.40 -5.15
N ALA A 653 -27.80 10.76 -4.04
CA ALA A 653 -27.01 10.83 -2.80
C ALA A 653 -25.57 10.33 -3.02
N SER A 654 -25.41 9.26 -3.81
CA SER A 654 -24.10 8.76 -4.26
C SER A 654 -23.31 9.81 -5.05
N ALA A 655 -23.93 10.47 -6.04
CA ALA A 655 -23.28 11.50 -6.85
C ALA A 655 -22.89 12.73 -6.01
N GLN A 656 -23.79 13.18 -5.13
CA GLN A 656 -23.52 14.26 -4.17
C GLN A 656 -22.34 13.92 -3.23
N GLY A 657 -22.23 12.66 -2.77
CA GLY A 657 -21.09 12.19 -1.99
C GLY A 657 -19.77 12.17 -2.76
N ILE A 658 -19.77 11.85 -4.05
CA ILE A 658 -18.59 11.96 -4.94
C ILE A 658 -18.17 13.43 -5.08
N ILE A 659 -19.12 14.36 -5.22
CA ILE A 659 -18.83 15.81 -5.30
C ILE A 659 -18.23 16.32 -3.98
N ALA A 660 -18.83 15.94 -2.84
CA ALA A 660 -18.35 16.37 -1.54
C ALA A 660 -16.94 15.84 -1.19
N SER A 661 -16.60 14.64 -1.65
CA SER A 661 -15.30 13.99 -1.40
C SER A 661 -14.21 14.38 -2.40
N SER A 662 -14.56 14.67 -3.66
CA SER A 662 -13.60 15.06 -4.72
C SER A 662 -13.07 16.49 -4.59
N ARG A 663 -13.78 17.39 -3.91
CA ARG A 663 -13.32 18.76 -3.57
C ARG A 663 -13.01 19.68 -4.78
N ILE A 664 -13.50 19.31 -5.96
CA ILE A 664 -13.35 20.07 -7.22
C ILE A 664 -14.49 21.08 -7.41
N PHE A 665 -14.25 22.13 -8.20
CA PHE A 665 -15.24 23.20 -8.42
C PHE A 665 -16.24 22.86 -9.54
N ALA A 666 -15.79 22.17 -10.61
CA ALA A 666 -16.57 22.02 -11.83
C ALA A 666 -18.03 21.51 -11.67
N PRO A 667 -18.34 20.45 -10.89
CA PRO A 667 -19.72 19.97 -10.74
C PRO A 667 -20.58 20.82 -9.80
N ALA A 668 -20.01 21.80 -9.08
CA ALA A 668 -20.71 22.47 -7.98
C ALA A 668 -21.93 23.31 -8.43
N SER A 669 -21.88 24.01 -9.57
CA SER A 669 -23.07 24.75 -10.06
C SER A 669 -24.16 23.81 -10.58
N THR A 670 -23.78 22.69 -11.22
CA THR A 670 -24.71 21.62 -11.62
C THR A 670 -25.39 21.01 -10.39
N PHE A 671 -24.63 20.74 -9.33
CA PHE A 671 -25.13 20.28 -8.04
C PHE A 671 -26.19 21.21 -7.44
N LEU A 672 -25.94 22.52 -7.37
CA LEU A 672 -26.89 23.49 -6.81
C LEU A 672 -28.21 23.49 -7.60
N LYS A 673 -28.13 23.50 -8.93
CA LYS A 673 -29.29 23.54 -9.84
C LYS A 673 -30.13 22.26 -9.72
N LEU A 674 -29.51 21.10 -9.85
CA LEU A 674 -30.22 19.81 -9.77
C LEU A 674 -30.76 19.55 -8.36
N SER A 675 -30.01 19.85 -7.30
CA SER A 675 -30.47 19.64 -5.92
C SER A 675 -31.61 20.60 -5.55
N THR A 676 -31.66 21.80 -6.12
CA THR A 676 -32.80 22.72 -5.99
C THR A 676 -34.05 22.13 -6.65
N ASP A 677 -33.93 21.64 -7.89
CA ASP A 677 -35.06 21.03 -8.61
C ASP A 677 -35.56 19.76 -7.90
N ILE A 678 -34.66 18.86 -7.50
CA ILE A 678 -35.00 17.62 -6.75
C ILE A 678 -35.72 17.98 -5.45
N LEU A 679 -35.21 18.96 -4.70
CA LEU A 679 -35.85 19.36 -3.45
C LEU A 679 -37.21 20.05 -3.67
N SER A 680 -37.38 20.80 -4.77
CA SER A 680 -38.69 21.31 -5.20
C SER A 680 -39.64 20.15 -5.50
N CYS A 681 -39.24 19.18 -6.32
CA CYS A 681 -40.07 18.02 -6.64
C CYS A 681 -40.46 17.20 -5.39
N LEU A 682 -39.60 17.15 -4.38
CA LEU A 682 -39.91 16.52 -3.09
C LEU A 682 -40.84 17.37 -2.20
N CYS A 683 -40.59 18.68 -2.08
CA CYS A 683 -41.10 19.48 -0.96
C CYS A 683 -42.04 20.64 -1.32
N ASP A 684 -42.28 20.93 -2.60
CA ASP A 684 -43.12 22.07 -3.01
C ASP A 684 -44.52 22.03 -2.40
N SER A 685 -45.10 23.20 -2.20
CA SER A 685 -46.46 23.40 -1.69
C SER A 685 -47.57 22.89 -2.61
N GLN A 686 -47.37 22.91 -3.94
CA GLN A 686 -48.40 22.59 -4.93
C GLN A 686 -48.35 21.12 -5.38
N ASP A 687 -47.17 20.65 -5.77
CA ASP A 687 -46.96 19.35 -6.43
C ASP A 687 -45.88 18.47 -5.78
N GLY A 688 -45.36 18.87 -4.61
CA GLY A 688 -44.28 18.18 -3.91
C GLY A 688 -44.67 16.76 -3.44
N LEU A 689 -43.87 15.77 -3.81
CA LEU A 689 -44.12 14.34 -3.54
C LEU A 689 -44.35 14.05 -2.06
N LEU A 690 -43.53 14.61 -1.16
CA LEU A 690 -43.62 14.42 0.29
C LEU A 690 -44.87 15.03 0.93
N ARG A 691 -45.67 15.80 0.18
CA ARG A 691 -46.97 16.34 0.62
C ARG A 691 -48.16 15.59 0.01
N SER A 692 -47.93 14.77 -1.01
CA SER A 692 -48.99 14.02 -1.68
C SER A 692 -49.45 12.83 -0.82
N ARG A 693 -50.74 12.49 -0.88
CA ARG A 693 -51.30 11.35 -0.15
C ARG A 693 -50.99 10.06 -0.90
N GLY A 694 -50.13 9.21 -0.32
CA GLY A 694 -49.76 7.92 -0.90
C GLY A 694 -48.41 7.91 -1.64
N ALA A 695 -47.51 8.85 -1.34
CA ALA A 695 -46.17 8.87 -1.92
C ALA A 695 -45.34 7.65 -1.46
N ASP A 696 -44.97 6.80 -2.41
CA ASP A 696 -44.07 5.66 -2.19
C ASP A 696 -42.60 6.13 -2.29
N VAL A 697 -42.11 6.73 -1.19
CA VAL A 697 -40.76 7.29 -1.10
C VAL A 697 -39.95 6.50 -0.09
N ASP A 698 -38.82 5.94 -0.55
CA ASP A 698 -37.88 5.27 0.33
C ASP A 698 -37.28 6.25 1.36
N PHE A 699 -37.57 5.97 2.63
CA PHE A 699 -37.18 6.79 3.76
C PHE A 699 -35.67 6.77 4.04
N HIS A 700 -34.98 5.67 3.70
CA HIS A 700 -33.54 5.57 3.85
C HIS A 700 -32.82 6.37 2.75
N ALA A 701 -33.26 6.24 1.49
CA ALA A 701 -32.72 7.01 0.37
C ALA A 701 -32.99 8.52 0.54
N LEU A 702 -34.15 8.91 1.08
CA LEU A 702 -34.45 10.30 1.44
C LEU A 702 -33.53 10.85 2.54
N GLU A 703 -33.20 10.04 3.55
CA GLU A 703 -32.23 10.42 4.58
C GLU A 703 -30.80 10.56 4.02
N GLN A 704 -30.36 9.60 3.20
CA GLN A 704 -29.06 9.66 2.51
C GLN A 704 -28.93 10.91 1.64
N PHE A 705 -29.98 11.27 0.87
CA PHE A 705 -30.04 12.49 0.08
C PHE A 705 -29.87 13.75 0.93
N TRP A 706 -30.53 13.80 2.10
CA TRP A 706 -30.42 14.93 3.02
C TRP A 706 -29.01 15.03 3.62
N GLU A 707 -28.42 13.92 4.07
CA GLU A 707 -27.03 13.87 4.52
C GLU A 707 -26.07 14.35 3.43
N ALA A 708 -26.12 13.74 2.24
CA ALA A 708 -25.21 14.04 1.14
C ALA A 708 -25.33 15.49 0.64
N THR A 709 -26.54 16.05 0.61
CA THR A 709 -26.79 17.47 0.29
C THR A 709 -26.07 18.40 1.26
N TRP A 710 -26.18 18.16 2.58
CA TRP A 710 -25.53 19.00 3.59
C TRP A 710 -24.02 18.77 3.66
N THR A 711 -23.53 17.56 3.38
CA THR A 711 -22.09 17.28 3.28
C THR A 711 -21.47 17.96 2.05
N ALA A 712 -22.16 18.00 0.91
CA ALA A 712 -21.71 18.76 -0.26
C ALA A 712 -21.73 20.27 -0.03
N LEU A 713 -22.76 20.80 0.65
CA LEU A 713 -22.80 22.20 1.08
C LEU A 713 -21.65 22.56 2.04
N ASP A 714 -21.33 21.69 3.02
CA ASP A 714 -20.19 21.89 3.92
C ASP A 714 -18.86 21.97 3.16
N THR A 715 -18.63 21.06 2.20
CA THR A 715 -17.47 21.10 1.30
C THR A 715 -17.41 22.41 0.50
N ILE A 716 -18.53 22.91 -0.03
CA ILE A 716 -18.59 24.20 -0.74
C ILE A 716 -18.25 25.36 0.20
N PHE A 717 -18.84 25.39 1.40
CA PHE A 717 -18.58 26.44 2.39
C PHE A 717 -17.09 26.49 2.80
N LEU A 718 -16.46 25.32 2.93
CA LEU A 718 -15.05 25.14 3.27
C LEU A 718 -14.10 25.60 2.14
N LEU A 719 -14.35 25.18 0.90
CA LEU A 719 -13.40 25.31 -0.21
C LEU A 719 -13.51 26.60 -1.03
N THR A 720 -14.61 27.34 -0.91
CA THR A 720 -14.86 28.53 -1.76
C THR A 720 -13.74 29.59 -1.69
N GLU A 721 -13.04 29.74 -0.55
CA GLU A 721 -11.86 30.63 -0.45
C GLU A 721 -10.60 30.07 -1.14
N GLN A 722 -10.48 28.74 -1.28
CA GLN A 722 -9.40 28.13 -2.07
C GLN A 722 -9.70 28.26 -3.56
N TRP A 723 -10.94 27.94 -3.98
CA TRP A 723 -11.39 28.10 -5.36
C TRP A 723 -11.28 29.55 -5.85
N SER A 724 -11.60 30.56 -5.01
CA SER A 724 -11.44 31.96 -5.40
C SER A 724 -9.98 32.38 -5.67
N ASN A 725 -8.99 31.63 -5.16
CA ASN A 725 -7.57 31.84 -5.44
C ASN A 725 -7.08 31.09 -6.72
N MET A 726 -7.89 30.21 -7.30
CA MET A 726 -7.52 29.43 -8.51
C MET A 726 -7.59 30.23 -9.81
N GLY A 727 -8.20 31.42 -9.79
CA GLY A 727 -8.26 32.35 -10.92
C GLY A 727 -9.58 32.36 -11.71
N PHE A 728 -10.67 31.81 -11.16
CA PHE A 728 -12.01 31.96 -11.74
C PHE A 728 -12.47 33.42 -11.76
N GLU A 729 -13.42 33.75 -12.64
CA GLU A 729 -13.94 35.10 -12.77
C GLU A 729 -14.71 35.52 -11.50
N LYS A 730 -14.46 36.76 -11.05
CA LYS A 730 -15.09 37.30 -9.84
C LYS A 730 -16.63 37.29 -9.91
N GLN A 731 -17.21 37.65 -11.05
CA GLN A 731 -18.65 37.72 -11.22
C GLN A 731 -19.27 36.31 -11.11
N MET A 732 -18.71 35.34 -11.85
CA MET A 732 -19.07 33.92 -11.75
C MET A 732 -19.03 33.40 -10.30
N LEU A 733 -17.97 33.69 -9.54
CA LEU A 733 -17.85 33.28 -8.14
C LEU A 733 -18.88 33.98 -7.23
N GLN A 734 -19.17 35.26 -7.48
CA GLN A 734 -20.16 36.03 -6.70
C GLN A 734 -21.58 35.49 -6.94
N ASP A 735 -21.92 35.17 -8.18
CA ASP A 735 -23.20 34.58 -8.55
C ASP A 735 -23.33 33.14 -8.03
N PHE A 736 -22.27 32.32 -8.13
CA PHE A 736 -22.22 30.99 -7.50
C PHE A 736 -22.41 31.04 -5.97
N CYS A 737 -21.80 32.01 -5.28
CA CYS A 737 -22.04 32.19 -3.83
C CYS A 737 -23.50 32.55 -3.54
N ARG A 738 -24.18 33.28 -4.44
CA ARG A 738 -25.61 33.63 -4.29
C ARG A 738 -26.48 32.40 -4.51
N GLU A 739 -26.26 31.66 -5.60
CA GLU A 739 -26.89 30.35 -5.83
C GLU A 739 -26.70 29.41 -4.61
N THR A 740 -25.50 29.37 -4.02
CA THR A 740 -25.19 28.55 -2.83
C THR A 740 -25.99 28.99 -1.61
N MET A 741 -26.02 30.28 -1.29
CA MET A 741 -26.74 30.79 -0.12
C MET A 741 -28.25 30.64 -0.25
N ASP A 742 -28.79 30.86 -1.45
CA ASP A 742 -30.21 30.70 -1.72
C ASP A 742 -30.64 29.24 -1.66
N PHE A 743 -29.84 28.32 -2.22
CA PHE A 743 -30.09 26.89 -2.09
C PHE A 743 -29.95 26.41 -0.63
N ALA A 744 -28.94 26.85 0.11
CA ALA A 744 -28.74 26.44 1.52
C ALA A 744 -29.89 26.93 2.44
N GLU A 745 -30.39 28.15 2.22
CA GLU A 745 -31.56 28.66 2.94
C GLU A 745 -32.85 27.90 2.55
N TYR A 746 -33.06 27.69 1.24
CA TYR A 746 -34.21 26.92 0.75
C TYR A 746 -34.20 25.47 1.28
N ALA A 747 -33.04 24.82 1.27
CA ALA A 747 -32.82 23.49 1.81
C ALA A 747 -33.15 23.42 3.30
N PHE A 748 -32.65 24.38 4.08
CA PHE A 748 -32.91 24.44 5.52
C PHE A 748 -34.40 24.63 5.84
N ASP A 749 -35.10 25.46 5.07
CA ASP A 749 -36.54 25.71 5.28
C ASP A 749 -37.40 24.45 5.00
N GLN A 750 -36.96 23.53 4.12
CA GLN A 750 -37.66 22.26 3.86
C GLN A 750 -37.49 21.19 4.94
N PHE A 751 -36.58 21.36 5.92
CA PHE A 751 -36.35 20.41 7.03
C PHE A 751 -37.66 19.91 7.68
N SER A 752 -38.61 20.83 7.89
CA SER A 752 -39.88 20.51 8.56
C SER A 752 -40.75 19.51 7.80
N VAL A 753 -40.64 19.48 6.46
CA VAL A 753 -41.39 18.59 5.57
C VAL A 753 -40.81 17.18 5.64
N ILE A 754 -39.51 17.07 5.37
CA ILE A 754 -38.74 15.82 5.39
C ILE A 754 -38.85 15.14 6.76
N ALA A 755 -38.64 15.90 7.84
CA ALA A 755 -38.75 15.38 9.20
C ALA A 755 -40.19 14.95 9.56
N THR A 756 -41.23 15.48 8.91
CA THR A 756 -42.62 15.04 9.15
C THR A 756 -42.89 13.69 8.49
N MET A 757 -42.43 13.48 7.26
CA MET A 757 -42.58 12.20 6.57
C MET A 757 -41.79 11.07 7.26
N LEU A 758 -40.53 11.33 7.63
CA LEU A 758 -39.69 10.34 8.32
C LEU A 758 -40.23 9.95 9.72
N ARG A 759 -40.95 10.85 10.40
CA ARG A 759 -41.69 10.50 11.64
C ARG A 759 -42.90 9.61 11.35
N GLY A 760 -43.65 9.88 10.28
CA GLY A 760 -44.77 9.03 9.85
C GLY A 760 -44.32 7.59 9.56
N ALA A 761 -43.18 7.44 8.89
CA ALA A 761 -42.53 6.16 8.63
C ALA A 761 -42.14 5.41 9.90
N ALA A 762 -41.43 6.07 10.83
CA ALA A 762 -40.98 5.46 12.07
C ALA A 762 -42.15 4.88 12.89
N HIS A 763 -43.25 5.64 12.99
CA HIS A 763 -44.48 5.19 13.64
C HIS A 763 -45.15 4.01 12.92
N ALA A 764 -45.10 3.94 11.58
CA ALA A 764 -45.68 2.83 10.81
C ALA A 764 -44.88 1.53 10.95
N HIS A 765 -43.55 1.61 11.05
CA HIS A 765 -42.66 0.44 11.16
C HIS A 765 -42.43 -0.05 12.60
N GLY A 766 -43.18 0.46 13.59
CA GLY A 766 -43.04 0.07 15.00
C GLY A 766 -41.73 0.55 15.65
N SER A 767 -40.94 1.38 14.97
CA SER A 767 -39.79 2.04 15.58
C SER A 767 -40.30 3.13 16.51
N GLY A 768 -40.12 2.94 17.81
CA GLY A 768 -40.51 3.90 18.85
C GLY A 768 -39.69 5.20 18.88
N SER A 769 -38.97 5.54 17.80
CA SER A 769 -38.11 6.72 17.73
C SER A 769 -38.88 7.99 18.07
N SER A 770 -38.43 8.69 19.11
CA SER A 770 -39.11 9.88 19.56
C SER A 770 -39.06 11.00 18.51
N ARG A 771 -40.02 11.93 18.58
CA ARG A 771 -40.04 13.15 17.74
C ARG A 771 -38.73 13.93 17.80
N GLU A 772 -38.03 13.86 18.93
CA GLU A 772 -36.73 14.49 19.11
C GLU A 772 -35.60 13.72 18.43
N GLU A 773 -35.57 12.39 18.42
CA GLU A 773 -34.50 11.60 17.80
C GLU A 773 -34.39 11.83 16.30
N VAL A 774 -35.52 11.76 15.57
CA VAL A 774 -35.53 12.02 14.11
C VAL A 774 -35.10 13.45 13.82
N GLY A 775 -35.52 14.40 14.66
CA GLY A 775 -35.07 15.80 14.58
C GLY A 775 -33.58 15.95 14.84
N LYS A 776 -33.06 15.29 15.89
CA LYS A 776 -31.64 15.32 16.30
C LYS A 776 -30.74 14.75 15.21
N LYS A 777 -31.15 13.63 14.58
CA LYS A 777 -30.43 12.97 13.49
C LYS A 777 -30.34 13.88 12.26
N LEU A 778 -31.48 14.35 11.74
CA LEU A 778 -31.55 15.18 10.53
C LEU A 778 -30.91 16.56 10.68
N LEU A 779 -31.05 17.22 11.85
CA LEU A 779 -30.37 18.49 12.12
C LEU A 779 -28.88 18.33 12.41
N GLY A 780 -28.40 17.12 12.66
CA GLY A 780 -26.98 16.83 12.84
C GLY A 780 -26.14 17.15 11.60
N PHE A 781 -26.66 16.98 10.39
CA PHE A 781 -25.92 17.29 9.15
C PHE A 781 -25.78 18.81 8.91
N PRO A 782 -26.85 19.63 8.98
CA PRO A 782 -26.72 21.09 9.02
C PRO A 782 -25.84 21.58 10.18
N ALA A 783 -25.87 20.94 11.35
CA ALA A 783 -25.04 21.33 12.49
C ALA A 783 -23.53 21.15 12.23
N LYS A 784 -23.13 20.15 11.46
CA LYS A 784 -21.74 20.01 10.96
C LYS A 784 -21.40 21.16 10.02
N ALA A 785 -22.25 21.38 9.00
CA ALA A 785 -22.07 22.44 8.00
C ALA A 785 -22.01 23.85 8.59
N PHE A 786 -22.67 24.08 9.73
CA PHE A 786 -22.70 25.37 10.44
C PHE A 786 -21.30 25.96 10.69
N SER A 787 -20.32 25.12 11.05
CA SER A 787 -18.96 25.58 11.38
C SER A 787 -18.28 26.26 10.18
N ASN A 788 -18.46 25.72 8.97
CA ASN A 788 -17.97 26.36 7.74
C ASN A 788 -18.92 27.46 7.22
N ALA A 789 -20.24 27.31 7.35
CA ALA A 789 -21.22 28.33 6.95
C ALA A 789 -21.04 29.66 7.70
N THR A 790 -20.73 29.64 9.01
CA THR A 790 -20.48 30.90 9.76
C THR A 790 -19.28 31.70 9.22
N LYS A 791 -18.30 31.05 8.58
CA LYS A 791 -17.16 31.73 7.93
C LYS A 791 -17.59 32.61 6.76
N TRP A 792 -18.82 32.48 6.27
CA TRP A 792 -19.41 33.32 5.22
C TRP A 792 -19.98 34.65 5.74
N LEU A 793 -20.04 34.86 7.06
CA LEU A 793 -20.35 36.18 7.65
C LEU A 793 -19.30 37.26 7.30
N ARG A 794 -18.13 36.89 6.79
CA ARG A 794 -17.09 37.83 6.27
C ARG A 794 -17.22 38.14 4.78
N LEU A 795 -18.31 37.76 4.09
CA LEU A 795 -18.51 38.08 2.68
C LEU A 795 -18.63 39.60 2.42
N ARG A 796 -18.30 40.03 1.20
CA ARG A 796 -18.27 41.45 0.80
C ARG A 796 -19.55 41.98 0.17
N ASP A 797 -20.44 41.10 -0.27
CA ASP A 797 -21.68 41.42 -0.98
C ASP A 797 -22.85 41.55 0.00
N GLU A 798 -23.67 42.59 -0.16
CA GLU A 798 -24.71 42.94 0.82
C GLU A 798 -25.83 41.89 0.89
N TYR A 799 -26.24 41.35 -0.27
CA TYR A 799 -27.21 40.27 -0.36
C TYR A 799 -26.69 38.99 0.32
N LEU A 800 -25.44 38.60 0.03
CA LEU A 800 -24.81 37.44 0.68
C LEU A 800 -24.70 37.60 2.19
N VAL A 801 -24.35 38.80 2.69
CA VAL A 801 -24.28 39.06 4.14
C VAL A 801 -25.66 38.93 4.79
N LEU A 802 -26.71 39.48 4.17
CA LEU A 802 -28.09 39.34 4.65
C LEU A 802 -28.53 37.87 4.71
N LYS A 803 -28.25 37.10 3.65
CA LYS A 803 -28.55 35.66 3.59
C LYS A 803 -27.77 34.84 4.62
N ALA A 804 -26.48 35.13 4.79
CA ALA A 804 -25.64 34.45 5.78
C ALA A 804 -26.11 34.70 7.22
N VAL A 805 -26.56 35.92 7.52
CA VAL A 805 -27.19 36.26 8.81
C VAL A 805 -28.51 35.50 8.99
N SER A 806 -29.41 35.54 8.01
CA SER A 806 -30.71 34.81 8.03
C SER A 806 -30.51 33.32 8.31
N LEU A 807 -29.66 32.65 7.52
CA LEU A 807 -29.38 31.23 7.66
C LEU A 807 -28.76 30.90 9.03
N THR A 808 -27.78 31.68 9.49
CA THR A 808 -27.15 31.48 10.81
C THR A 808 -28.16 31.61 11.95
N CYS A 809 -29.03 32.63 11.92
CA CYS A 809 -30.11 32.83 12.89
C CYS A 809 -31.13 31.67 12.87
N LYS A 810 -31.57 31.25 11.69
CA LYS A 810 -32.49 30.11 11.51
C LYS A 810 -31.91 28.81 12.07
N MET A 811 -30.64 28.52 11.77
CA MET A 811 -29.94 27.33 12.26
C MET A 811 -29.81 27.34 13.79
N LEU A 812 -29.32 28.42 14.39
CA LEU A 812 -29.22 28.56 15.85
C LEU A 812 -30.57 28.33 16.54
N GLY A 813 -31.65 28.91 16.00
CA GLY A 813 -33.01 28.74 16.52
C GLY A 813 -33.51 27.30 16.50
N ARG A 814 -33.39 26.60 15.36
CA ARG A 814 -33.86 25.21 15.22
C ARG A 814 -33.00 24.20 15.96
N LEU A 815 -31.69 24.39 15.99
CA LEU A 815 -30.78 23.53 16.75
C LEU A 815 -31.10 23.59 18.26
N GLN A 816 -31.44 24.79 18.77
CA GLN A 816 -31.91 24.96 20.14
C GLN A 816 -33.23 24.23 20.42
N GLU A 817 -34.24 24.34 19.53
CA GLU A 817 -35.55 23.67 19.68
C GLU A 817 -35.43 22.14 19.85
N VAL A 818 -34.35 21.55 19.32
CA VAL A 818 -34.09 20.11 19.31
C VAL A 818 -32.95 19.72 20.28
N GLY A 819 -32.38 20.69 20.99
CA GLY A 819 -31.35 20.47 22.03
C GLY A 819 -29.95 20.14 21.49
N ILE A 820 -29.67 20.39 20.21
CA ILE A 820 -28.31 20.28 19.65
C ILE A 820 -27.54 21.55 20.00
N ARG A 821 -26.36 21.41 20.61
CA ARG A 821 -25.42 22.52 20.79
C ARG A 821 -24.49 22.63 19.59
N VAL A 822 -24.28 23.86 19.12
CA VAL A 822 -23.26 24.20 18.12
C VAL A 822 -21.84 23.96 18.66
N GLU A 823 -20.89 23.63 17.77
CA GLU A 823 -19.47 23.48 18.09
C GLU A 823 -18.89 24.73 18.79
N GLY A 824 -18.13 24.55 19.87
CA GLY A 824 -17.59 25.65 20.66
C GLY A 824 -16.71 26.63 19.86
N LYS A 825 -15.98 26.16 18.84
CA LYS A 825 -15.19 27.02 17.94
C LYS A 825 -16.10 27.91 17.07
N ALA A 826 -17.15 27.34 16.48
CA ALA A 826 -18.12 28.09 15.68
C ALA A 826 -18.93 29.10 16.52
N ALA A 827 -19.34 28.72 17.73
CA ALA A 827 -20.04 29.62 18.65
C ALA A 827 -19.15 30.82 19.05
N ARG A 828 -17.88 30.58 19.38
CA ARG A 828 -16.88 31.64 19.63
C ARG A 828 -16.64 32.53 18.41
N TYR A 829 -16.60 31.96 17.21
CA TYR A 829 -16.44 32.73 15.98
C TYR A 829 -17.62 33.69 15.75
N VAL A 830 -18.86 33.26 15.98
CA VAL A 830 -20.03 34.16 15.90
C VAL A 830 -20.00 35.22 17.01
N GLU A 831 -19.57 34.86 18.22
CA GLU A 831 -19.36 35.78 19.35
C GLU A 831 -18.32 36.87 18.99
N ASP A 832 -17.20 36.50 18.36
CA ASP A 832 -16.17 37.43 17.86
C ASP A 832 -16.65 38.29 16.68
N VAL A 833 -17.48 37.76 15.78
CA VAL A 833 -18.10 38.53 14.68
C VAL A 833 -19.08 39.59 15.20
N VAL A 834 -19.86 39.27 16.23
CA VAL A 834 -20.83 40.16 16.87
C VAL A 834 -20.13 41.24 17.69
N THR A 835 -19.12 40.86 18.49
CA THR A 835 -18.39 41.78 19.38
C THR A 835 -17.36 42.66 18.65
N SER A 836 -16.97 42.31 17.43
CA SER A 836 -16.05 43.12 16.60
C SER A 836 -16.64 44.50 16.25
N THR A 837 -16.04 45.57 16.75
CA THR A 837 -16.38 46.96 16.41
C THR A 837 -15.36 47.57 15.44
N GLU A 838 -15.69 48.69 14.77
CA GLU A 838 -14.83 49.28 13.73
C GLU A 838 -13.43 49.67 14.21
N GLY A 839 -13.26 49.93 15.52
CA GLY A 839 -11.96 50.23 16.14
C GLY A 839 -11.20 49.04 16.72
N ASN A 840 -11.84 47.86 16.90
CA ASN A 840 -11.24 46.67 17.50
C ASN A 840 -11.88 45.39 16.95
N ALA A 841 -11.72 45.15 15.65
CA ALA A 841 -12.33 44.02 14.96
C ALA A 841 -11.42 42.77 14.99
N LYS A 842 -11.74 41.80 15.84
CA LYS A 842 -11.16 40.44 15.80
C LYS A 842 -11.47 39.76 14.46
N VAL A 843 -12.70 39.92 13.96
CA VAL A 843 -13.14 39.44 12.65
C VAL A 843 -13.69 40.61 11.85
N LYS A 844 -13.01 40.95 10.75
CA LYS A 844 -13.46 42.00 9.83
C LYS A 844 -14.64 41.51 8.99
N THR A 845 -15.79 42.15 9.16
CA THR A 845 -17.03 41.86 8.42
C THR A 845 -17.68 43.15 7.93
N LYS A 846 -18.68 43.03 7.05
CA LYS A 846 -19.52 44.15 6.58
C LYS A 846 -20.91 44.20 7.25
N LEU A 847 -21.12 43.47 8.34
CA LEU A 847 -22.43 43.42 8.99
C LEU A 847 -22.79 44.78 9.62
N SER A 848 -24.02 45.21 9.35
CA SER A 848 -24.64 46.35 10.04
C SER A 848 -24.86 46.07 11.53
N ALA A 849 -25.01 47.13 12.33
CA ALA A 849 -25.32 47.01 13.76
C ALA A 849 -26.61 46.20 14.02
N ASN A 850 -27.63 46.36 13.16
CA ASN A 850 -28.89 45.62 13.26
C ASN A 850 -28.69 44.10 13.04
N GLN A 851 -27.88 43.72 12.04
CA GLN A 851 -27.54 42.32 11.76
C GLN A 851 -26.71 41.69 12.89
N LYS A 852 -25.75 42.45 13.47
CA LYS A 852 -25.00 41.99 14.66
C LYS A 852 -25.91 41.79 15.87
N ALA A 853 -26.84 42.71 16.13
CA ALA A 853 -27.81 42.58 17.21
C ALA A 853 -28.83 41.44 16.98
N GLU A 854 -29.11 41.06 15.73
CA GLU A 854 -29.92 39.88 15.40
C GLU A 854 -29.15 38.58 15.69
N LEU A 855 -27.92 38.45 15.18
CA LEU A 855 -27.03 37.32 15.48
C LEU A 855 -26.79 37.16 16.98
N GLN A 856 -26.58 38.27 17.70
CA GLN A 856 -26.40 38.26 19.16
C GLN A 856 -27.60 37.61 19.85
N ARG A 857 -28.81 38.08 19.56
CA ARG A 857 -30.04 37.54 20.14
C ARG A 857 -30.25 36.06 19.80
N ALA A 858 -29.92 35.64 18.58
CA ALA A 858 -29.99 34.22 18.19
C ALA A 858 -28.97 33.35 18.95
N LEU A 859 -27.74 33.85 19.12
CA LEU A 859 -26.64 33.17 19.82
C LEU A 859 -26.89 33.07 21.33
N GLU A 860 -27.31 34.16 21.97
CA GLU A 860 -27.66 34.21 23.40
C GLU A 860 -28.81 33.25 23.71
N LYS A 861 -29.86 33.26 22.87
CA LYS A 861 -30.98 32.33 22.97
C LYS A 861 -30.49 30.89 22.87
N HIS A 862 -29.62 30.56 21.91
CA HIS A 862 -29.08 29.22 21.72
C HIS A 862 -28.16 28.75 22.86
N LEU A 863 -27.27 29.62 23.36
CA LEU A 863 -26.31 29.30 24.42
C LEU A 863 -26.93 29.31 25.83
N GLY A 864 -28.06 30.00 26.03
CA GLY A 864 -28.68 30.18 27.35
C GLY A 864 -27.90 31.11 28.29
N ARG A 865 -27.02 31.95 27.75
CA ARG A 865 -26.23 32.96 28.48
C ARG A 865 -26.17 34.26 27.68
N GLU A 866 -26.06 35.40 28.35
CA GLU A 866 -25.80 36.69 27.69
C GLU A 866 -24.39 36.73 27.09
N VAL A 867 -24.24 37.40 25.95
CA VAL A 867 -22.95 37.64 25.30
C VAL A 867 -22.48 39.03 25.72
N VAL A 868 -21.50 39.07 26.63
CA VAL A 868 -21.05 40.33 27.26
C VAL A 868 -20.16 41.14 26.31
N GLY A 869 -20.79 41.86 25.39
CA GLY A 869 -20.15 42.93 24.62
C GLY A 869 -20.16 44.25 25.38
N THR A 870 -19.00 44.88 25.57
CA THR A 870 -18.88 46.22 26.19
C THR A 870 -19.47 47.30 25.30
N MET A 871 -20.77 47.54 25.45
CA MET A 871 -21.48 48.69 24.87
C MET A 871 -21.17 49.95 25.70
N THR A 872 -20.06 50.63 25.41
CA THR A 872 -19.82 51.99 25.92
C THR A 872 -20.76 52.95 25.23
N GLY A 873 -21.88 53.28 25.89
CA GLY A 873 -22.86 54.24 25.39
C GLY A 873 -22.25 55.62 25.22
N SER A 874 -22.35 56.18 24.02
CA SER A 874 -22.08 57.60 23.77
C SER A 874 -23.27 58.42 24.26
N GLU A 875 -23.10 59.21 25.32
CA GLU A 875 -24.10 60.21 25.70
C GLU A 875 -24.21 61.29 24.62
N GLY A 876 -25.42 61.46 24.09
CA GLY A 876 -25.75 62.46 23.08
C GLY A 876 -27.15 63.01 23.35
N ASP A 877 -27.20 64.16 24.01
CA ASP A 877 -28.43 64.85 24.41
C ASP A 877 -29.25 65.33 23.20
N SER A 878 -30.53 64.96 23.13
CA SER A 878 -31.64 65.93 22.98
C SER A 878 -33.03 65.29 22.75
N GLY A 879 -34.04 65.81 23.46
CA GLY A 879 -35.24 66.29 22.75
C GLY A 879 -36.43 65.37 22.47
N ARG A 880 -37.09 64.86 23.52
CA ARG A 880 -38.57 64.96 23.73
C ARG A 880 -39.52 64.73 22.52
N SER A 881 -40.26 63.61 22.52
CA SER A 881 -41.68 63.56 22.11
C SER A 881 -42.43 62.35 22.70
N THR A 882 -43.76 62.42 22.71
CA THR A 882 -44.67 61.70 23.64
C THR A 882 -45.19 60.32 23.17
N PRO A 883 -45.70 59.46 24.09
CA PRO A 883 -46.14 58.08 23.80
C PRO A 883 -47.66 57.93 23.57
N VAL A 884 -48.07 56.85 22.89
CA VAL A 884 -49.46 56.29 22.87
C VAL A 884 -49.40 54.78 22.50
N PRO A 885 -50.36 53.90 22.91
CA PRO A 885 -50.01 52.55 23.41
C PRO A 885 -50.61 51.33 22.66
N GLY A 886 -50.11 50.13 23.00
CA GLY A 886 -50.69 48.81 22.70
C GLY A 886 -50.40 47.80 23.83
N PRO A 887 -51.21 46.74 24.04
CA PRO A 887 -51.43 46.18 25.39
C PRO A 887 -50.55 44.97 25.79
N ARG A 888 -50.38 44.80 27.11
CA ARG A 888 -49.85 43.59 27.77
C ARG A 888 -50.98 42.65 28.25
N PRO A 889 -50.76 41.33 28.25
CA PRO A 889 -51.08 40.43 29.36
C PRO A 889 -49.80 40.22 30.21
N LYS A 890 -49.72 40.36 31.55
CA LYS A 890 -50.43 39.66 32.64
C LYS A 890 -50.41 38.13 32.50
N GLY A 891 -49.77 37.35 33.39
CA GLY A 891 -48.95 37.74 34.54
C GLY A 891 -48.51 36.51 35.37
N GLY A 892 -47.60 36.73 36.33
CA GLY A 892 -47.13 35.74 37.29
C GLY A 892 -46.24 36.44 38.33
N VAL A 893 -46.55 36.27 39.62
CA VAL A 893 -45.85 36.97 40.71
C VAL A 893 -44.55 36.23 41.04
N ILE A 894 -43.46 36.97 41.22
CA ILE A 894 -42.18 36.45 41.72
C ILE A 894 -42.00 36.93 43.17
N ASP A 895 -41.66 36.00 44.05
CA ASP A 895 -41.39 36.22 45.46
C ASP A 895 -40.08 37.01 45.65
N VAL A 896 -40.14 38.08 46.45
CA VAL A 896 -39.06 39.07 46.60
C VAL A 896 -38.01 38.62 47.63
N GLU A 897 -38.36 37.76 48.58
CA GLU A 897 -37.44 37.36 49.67
C GLU A 897 -36.43 36.27 49.23
N ALA A 898 -36.83 35.41 48.29
CA ALA A 898 -35.94 34.42 47.67
C ALA A 898 -34.88 35.05 46.74
N TRP A 899 -35.09 36.28 46.27
CA TRP A 899 -34.14 36.98 45.39
C TRP A 899 -33.08 37.76 46.18
N ALA A 900 -33.46 38.34 47.32
CA ALA A 900 -32.54 39.08 48.20
C ALA A 900 -31.45 38.17 48.80
N THR A 901 -31.82 36.99 49.30
CA THR A 901 -30.89 36.04 49.94
C THR A 901 -29.87 35.43 48.97
N LYS A 902 -30.26 35.17 47.71
CA LYS A 902 -29.29 34.81 46.65
C LYS A 902 -28.36 35.96 46.28
N SER A 903 -28.83 37.20 46.27
CA SER A 903 -27.99 38.37 45.95
C SER A 903 -26.89 38.62 46.99
N GLU A 904 -27.13 38.34 48.27
CA GLU A 904 -26.14 38.44 49.34
C GLU A 904 -25.03 37.38 49.22
N ALA A 905 -25.41 36.11 48.99
CA ALA A 905 -24.43 35.02 48.80
C ALA A 905 -23.57 35.22 47.53
N GLU A 906 -24.17 35.70 46.43
CA GLU A 906 -23.48 36.01 45.19
C GLU A 906 -22.51 37.21 45.35
N LYS A 907 -22.88 38.21 46.17
CA LYS A 907 -22.00 39.34 46.53
C LYS A 907 -20.82 38.91 47.40
N ALA A 908 -21.06 38.11 48.44
CA ALA A 908 -20.00 37.62 49.31
C ALA A 908 -18.96 36.81 48.52
N ARG A 909 -19.43 35.93 47.62
CA ARG A 909 -18.56 35.13 46.75
C ARG A 909 -17.76 35.99 45.76
N ARG A 910 -18.41 36.98 45.10
CA ARG A 910 -17.74 37.96 44.24
C ARG A 910 -16.78 38.87 44.99
N GLN A 911 -16.98 39.09 46.29
CA GLN A 911 -16.05 39.84 47.13
C GLN A 911 -14.81 39.00 47.46
N THR A 912 -14.96 37.74 47.86
CA THR A 912 -13.81 36.83 48.05
C THR A 912 -13.02 36.57 46.76
N GLU A 913 -13.70 36.47 45.61
CA GLU A 913 -13.03 36.35 44.30
C GLU A 913 -12.26 37.63 43.95
N ARG A 914 -12.80 38.83 44.24
CA ARG A 914 -12.09 40.12 44.07
C ARG A 914 -10.94 40.33 45.05
N GLU A 915 -11.05 39.84 46.29
CA GLU A 915 -9.97 39.91 47.28
C GLU A 915 -8.83 38.96 46.91
N HIS A 916 -9.14 37.78 46.35
CA HIS A 916 -8.15 36.86 45.79
C HIS A 916 -7.48 37.41 44.51
N GLU A 917 -8.25 38.04 43.62
CA GLU A 917 -7.76 38.67 42.39
C GLU A 917 -6.92 39.94 42.67
N ALA A 918 -7.27 40.71 43.72
CA ALA A 918 -6.45 41.82 44.22
C ALA A 918 -5.13 41.35 44.85
N ALA A 919 -5.16 40.27 45.65
CA ALA A 919 -3.95 39.68 46.23
C ALA A 919 -3.00 39.09 45.16
N TYR A 920 -3.54 38.56 44.07
CA TYR A 920 -2.75 38.09 42.92
C TYR A 920 -2.22 39.26 42.07
N GLY A 921 -2.99 40.36 41.96
CA GLY A 921 -2.58 41.60 41.30
C GLY A 921 -1.42 42.33 42.01
N ASP A 922 -1.44 42.40 43.34
CA ASP A 922 -0.37 43.05 44.12
C ASP A 922 0.96 42.29 44.06
N LEU A 923 0.96 40.97 43.78
CA LEU A 923 2.19 40.20 43.52
C LEU A 923 2.83 40.52 42.16
N ILE A 924 2.06 41.03 41.19
CA ILE A 924 2.53 41.35 39.83
C ILE A 924 2.78 42.86 39.65
N ALA A 925 2.16 43.71 40.48
CA ALA A 925 2.45 45.15 40.57
C ALA A 925 3.85 45.48 41.13
N GLY A 926 4.65 44.47 41.49
CA GLY A 926 5.99 44.58 42.07
C GLY A 926 7.12 45.04 41.14
N THR A 927 6.93 45.07 39.80
CA THR A 927 8.01 45.44 38.85
C THR A 927 7.55 46.22 37.61
N SER A 928 7.25 47.51 37.75
CA SER A 928 7.82 48.60 36.91
C SER A 928 7.11 49.96 37.12
N LYS A 929 7.83 50.95 37.66
CA LYS A 929 7.42 52.37 37.68
C LYS A 929 8.55 53.21 37.09
N GLY A 930 8.30 54.01 36.04
CA GLY A 930 9.39 54.82 35.49
C GLY A 930 9.19 55.64 34.19
N ALA A 931 7.97 55.94 33.73
CA ALA A 931 7.80 56.64 32.44
C ALA A 931 7.01 57.97 32.46
N GLU A 932 6.08 58.18 33.42
CA GLU A 932 5.14 59.32 33.35
C GLU A 932 5.43 60.47 34.33
N ALA A 933 6.25 60.22 35.36
CA ALA A 933 6.57 61.21 36.41
C ALA A 933 7.44 62.40 35.97
N TYR A 934 7.89 62.47 34.70
CA TYR A 934 8.79 63.53 34.22
C TYR A 934 8.19 64.48 33.17
N LYS A 935 6.99 64.20 32.64
CA LYS A 935 6.40 64.98 31.54
C LYS A 935 5.61 66.22 31.94
N GLN A 936 5.31 66.44 33.23
CA GLN A 936 4.41 67.52 33.68
C GLN A 936 5.03 68.60 34.57
N MET A 937 6.34 68.57 34.88
CA MET A 937 6.95 69.56 35.81
C MET A 937 7.94 70.57 35.18
N GLN A 938 8.11 70.62 33.85
CA GLN A 938 9.06 71.54 33.20
C GLN A 938 8.44 72.51 32.17
N GLN A 939 7.29 73.08 32.50
CA GLN A 939 6.86 74.37 31.93
C GLN A 939 6.78 75.46 33.00
N ARG A 940 7.91 76.15 33.30
CA ARG A 940 7.96 77.62 33.51
C ARG A 940 9.39 78.19 33.76
N LYS A 941 9.78 79.11 32.86
CA LYS A 941 10.66 80.31 33.03
C LYS A 941 12.21 80.21 33.10
N LYS A 942 12.83 80.63 31.98
CA LYS A 942 13.98 81.56 31.71
C LYS A 942 14.45 82.54 32.84
N PRO A 943 15.59 83.31 32.71
CA PRO A 943 16.77 83.26 31.77
C PRO A 943 18.20 83.70 32.32
N ALA A 944 19.22 83.69 31.43
CA ALA A 944 20.30 84.71 31.20
C ALA A 944 21.75 84.61 31.81
N ALA A 945 22.75 84.85 30.92
CA ALA A 945 24.17 85.29 31.07
C ALA A 945 25.18 84.48 31.95
N GLY A 946 26.51 84.39 31.69
CA GLY A 946 27.35 84.84 30.55
C GLY A 946 28.89 84.64 30.80
N ALA A 947 29.71 84.78 29.73
CA ALA A 947 31.20 84.93 29.69
C ALA A 947 32.17 83.70 29.80
N MET A 948 33.37 83.87 29.20
CA MET A 948 34.50 82.92 28.97
C MET A 948 35.72 83.26 29.90
N PRO A 949 37.05 82.94 29.70
CA PRO A 949 37.79 82.19 28.64
C PRO A 949 39.03 81.32 29.08
N ALA A 950 39.72 80.75 28.06
CA ALA A 950 41.16 80.38 27.97
C ALA A 950 41.78 79.36 28.98
N MET A 951 42.58 78.31 28.67
CA MET A 951 43.44 77.84 27.55
C MET A 951 44.89 77.59 28.06
N GLN A 952 45.40 76.36 27.78
CA GLN A 952 46.78 75.81 27.88
C GLN A 952 47.18 75.06 29.17
N LYS A 953 47.96 73.96 29.15
CA LYS A 953 48.40 73.03 28.05
C LYS A 953 48.92 71.70 28.64
N ALA A 954 48.76 70.61 27.87
CA ALA A 954 49.69 69.45 27.81
C ALA A 954 50.23 68.79 29.10
N ALA A 955 49.40 67.97 29.77
CA ALA A 955 49.78 66.64 30.31
C ALA A 955 48.58 65.97 31.02
N LEU A 956 47.82 65.13 30.31
CA LEU A 956 46.97 64.04 30.85
C LEU A 956 46.37 63.24 29.69
N LYS A 957 46.10 61.95 29.90
CA LYS A 957 45.99 60.91 28.86
C LYS A 957 44.57 60.30 28.80
N HIS A 958 44.13 59.92 27.61
CA HIS A 958 42.88 59.22 27.27
C HIS A 958 41.56 59.95 27.63
N GLN A 959 40.87 60.43 26.60
CA GLN A 959 39.68 61.27 26.71
C GLN A 959 38.47 60.61 26.01
N ALA A 960 37.56 60.09 26.82
CA ALA A 960 36.23 59.62 26.45
C ALA A 960 35.18 60.73 26.79
N ASP A 961 33.91 60.72 26.37
CA ASP A 961 33.19 59.68 25.63
C ASP A 961 31.93 60.19 24.87
N GLY A 962 31.55 59.47 23.81
CA GLY A 962 30.17 59.03 23.55
C GLY A 962 29.00 59.97 23.22
N LYS A 963 29.04 61.30 23.42
CA LYS A 963 27.77 62.10 23.42
C LYS A 963 27.51 63.18 22.35
N SER A 964 28.41 63.46 21.40
CA SER A 964 28.17 64.47 20.34
C SER A 964 27.89 63.94 18.93
N PHE A 965 28.24 62.67 18.62
CA PHE A 965 28.03 62.08 17.29
C PHE A 965 26.58 61.62 17.02
N LEU A 966 25.90 61.13 18.07
CA LEU A 966 24.53 60.62 17.99
C LEU A 966 23.44 61.69 17.75
N MET A 967 23.67 62.95 18.14
CA MET A 967 22.71 64.04 17.88
C MET A 967 22.70 64.47 16.41
N LYS A 968 23.88 64.66 15.79
CA LYS A 968 23.99 65.09 14.39
C LYS A 968 23.36 64.06 13.44
N ARG A 969 23.66 62.77 13.64
CA ARG A 969 23.17 61.66 12.80
C ARG A 969 21.65 61.46 12.89
N LYS A 970 21.00 61.88 13.97
CA LYS A 970 19.54 61.82 14.12
C LYS A 970 18.83 62.96 13.38
N GLN A 971 19.41 64.16 13.39
CA GLN A 971 18.89 65.34 12.66
C GLN A 971 19.04 65.21 11.14
N GLU A 972 20.15 64.65 10.65
CA GLU A 972 20.32 64.39 9.20
C GLU A 972 19.36 63.32 8.67
N MET A 973 19.09 62.24 9.43
CA MET A 973 18.11 61.22 9.01
C MET A 973 16.68 61.79 8.93
N GLU A 974 16.29 62.67 9.84
CA GLU A 974 14.94 63.25 9.83
C GLU A 974 14.75 64.25 8.67
N ALA A 975 15.79 65.04 8.36
CA ALA A 975 15.83 65.90 7.18
C ALA A 975 15.79 65.09 5.86
N GLN A 976 16.60 64.04 5.73
CA GLN A 976 16.57 63.16 4.56
C GLN A 976 15.24 62.42 4.39
N ARG A 977 14.59 61.99 5.49
CA ARG A 977 13.28 61.34 5.43
C ARG A 977 12.17 62.29 4.96
N LYS A 978 12.23 63.56 5.36
CA LYS A 978 11.28 64.60 4.93
C LYS A 978 11.48 64.97 3.45
N ALA A 979 12.72 65.15 3.00
CA ALA A 979 13.05 65.41 1.60
C ALA A 979 12.69 64.23 0.67
N LYS A 980 12.88 62.98 1.10
CA LYS A 980 12.41 61.79 0.36
C LYS A 980 10.89 61.74 0.22
N ALA A 981 10.14 62.18 1.24
CA ALA A 981 8.68 62.22 1.19
C ALA A 981 8.14 63.28 0.21
N GLU A 982 8.74 64.48 0.19
CA GLU A 982 8.36 65.53 -0.78
C GLU A 982 8.75 65.17 -2.23
N ALA A 983 9.86 64.46 -2.43
CA ALA A 983 10.23 63.94 -3.75
C ALA A 983 9.25 62.86 -4.25
N LEU A 984 8.82 61.94 -3.37
CA LEU A 984 7.86 60.89 -3.74
C LEU A 984 6.47 61.45 -4.11
N ALA A 985 6.06 62.56 -3.50
CA ALA A 985 4.76 63.20 -3.78
C ALA A 985 4.70 63.85 -5.17
N ARG A 986 5.84 64.24 -5.76
CA ARG A 986 5.90 64.91 -7.08
C ARG A 986 5.96 63.96 -8.28
N GLN A 987 6.19 62.66 -8.08
CA GLN A 987 6.36 61.68 -9.16
C GLN A 987 5.11 60.81 -9.39
N LYS A 988 3.91 61.44 -9.42
CA LYS A 988 2.65 60.74 -9.73
C LYS A 988 1.67 61.54 -10.62
N LEU A 989 2.21 62.27 -11.59
CA LEU A 989 1.49 62.80 -12.75
C LEU A 989 2.36 62.61 -14.00
N GLY A 990 1.86 61.93 -15.02
CA GLY A 990 2.52 61.84 -16.34
C GLY A 990 2.70 60.42 -16.91
N ALA A 991 1.84 60.09 -17.87
CA ALA A 991 1.98 59.15 -18.99
C ALA A 991 3.16 58.16 -19.08
N GLY A 992 2.81 56.88 -19.29
CA GLY A 992 2.99 56.26 -20.62
C GLY A 992 4.22 55.38 -20.90
N SER A 993 3.94 54.08 -21.06
CA SER A 993 4.61 53.11 -21.96
C SER A 993 6.06 52.66 -21.70
N GLY A 994 6.29 51.33 -21.76
CA GLY A 994 7.55 50.79 -22.29
C GLY A 994 8.28 49.70 -21.47
N VAL A 995 8.02 48.44 -21.80
CA VAL A 995 8.94 47.27 -21.72
C VAL A 995 9.19 46.61 -20.35
N VAL A 996 8.96 45.28 -20.35
CA VAL A 996 9.13 44.28 -19.28
C VAL A 996 10.53 43.65 -19.32
N GLY A 997 11.09 43.14 -18.20
CA GLY A 997 12.21 42.19 -18.31
C GLY A 997 13.05 41.78 -17.08
N LEU A 998 12.45 41.10 -16.09
CA LEU A 998 13.09 40.26 -15.04
C LEU A 998 14.08 40.93 -14.04
N GLY A 999 14.03 40.63 -12.73
CA GLY A 999 13.05 39.83 -11.99
C GLY A 999 13.56 39.29 -10.64
N ASP A 1000 12.65 39.17 -9.66
CA ASP A 1000 12.71 38.31 -8.44
C ASP A 1000 11.28 38.38 -7.84
N MET A 1001 10.39 37.39 -7.99
CA MET A 1001 10.26 36.14 -7.21
C MET A 1001 10.23 36.36 -5.68
N GLY A 1002 9.22 35.80 -5.01
CA GLY A 1002 9.19 35.75 -3.54
C GLY A 1002 8.23 36.70 -2.79
N LYS A 1003 7.10 37.11 -3.39
CA LYS A 1003 5.85 37.48 -2.67
C LYS A 1003 4.70 37.70 -3.65
N ASP A 1004 3.96 36.63 -3.94
CA ASP A 1004 2.72 36.67 -4.70
C ASP A 1004 1.63 37.30 -3.83
N HIS A 1005 1.67 38.63 -3.71
CA HIS A 1005 0.52 39.39 -3.23
C HIS A 1005 -0.61 39.24 -4.25
N THR A 1006 -1.50 38.27 -4.03
CA THR A 1006 -2.91 38.43 -4.46
C THR A 1006 -3.34 39.83 -4.05
N LEU A 1007 -3.73 40.66 -5.01
CA LEU A 1007 -4.04 42.07 -4.79
C LEU A 1007 -5.02 42.20 -3.62
N LYS A 1008 -4.55 42.79 -2.50
CA LYS A 1008 -5.30 42.92 -1.24
C LYS A 1008 -6.57 43.75 -1.44
N GLY A 1009 -7.62 43.10 -1.93
CA GLY A 1009 -8.85 43.73 -2.41
C GLY A 1009 -9.70 42.88 -3.36
N GLN A 1010 -9.15 41.84 -4.02
CA GLN A 1010 -9.87 41.07 -5.04
C GLN A 1010 -10.61 39.81 -4.55
N ASN A 1011 -10.35 39.31 -3.35
CA ASN A 1011 -10.99 38.09 -2.85
C ASN A 1011 -12.45 38.33 -2.41
N VAL A 1012 -13.33 37.33 -2.56
CA VAL A 1012 -14.79 37.44 -2.25
C VAL A 1012 -15.03 37.69 -0.75
N MET A 1013 -14.13 37.15 0.10
CA MET A 1013 -14.10 37.33 1.55
C MET A 1013 -13.36 38.62 1.98
N VAL A 1014 -13.73 39.16 3.14
CA VAL A 1014 -12.97 40.20 3.83
C VAL A 1014 -11.79 39.57 4.59
N SER A 1015 -10.57 39.96 4.26
CA SER A 1015 -9.35 39.41 4.87
C SER A 1015 -9.06 40.07 6.23
N SER A 1016 -9.19 39.30 7.29
CA SER A 1016 -8.54 39.58 8.59
C SER A 1016 -7.11 39.04 8.53
N GLY A 1017 -6.15 39.75 9.11
CA GLY A 1017 -4.75 39.30 9.14
C GLY A 1017 -4.48 38.57 10.45
N GLU A 1018 -4.05 37.30 10.32
CA GLU A 1018 -3.27 36.46 11.24
C GLU A 1018 -3.32 36.77 12.76
N GLU A 1019 -3.89 35.83 13.54
CA GLU A 1019 -3.20 35.05 14.59
C GLU A 1019 -4.19 34.18 15.40
N SER A 1020 -3.97 32.85 15.43
CA SER A 1020 -4.40 31.92 16.50
C SER A 1020 -3.79 30.54 16.25
N GLY A 1021 -2.86 30.13 17.12
CA GLY A 1021 -2.26 28.79 17.12
C GLY A 1021 -3.08 27.73 17.87
N GLY A 1022 -2.43 26.63 18.24
CA GLY A 1022 -3.02 25.37 18.71
C GLY A 1022 -2.75 24.26 17.68
N ASP A 1023 -1.50 23.82 17.54
CA ASP A 1023 -0.81 22.83 18.40
C ASP A 1023 -1.20 21.40 18.00
N ASP A 1024 -0.25 20.70 17.39
CA ASP A 1024 0.08 19.30 17.64
C ASP A 1024 1.62 19.21 17.48
N GLU A 1025 2.28 18.40 18.32
CA GLU A 1025 3.72 18.42 18.60
C GLU A 1025 4.55 17.55 17.62
N ASP A 1026 5.88 17.59 17.80
CA ASP A 1026 6.93 16.73 17.25
C ASP A 1026 7.31 16.89 15.75
N ASP A 1027 8.41 17.62 15.51
CA ASP A 1027 9.71 16.99 15.14
C ASP A 1027 10.85 18.04 15.23
N GLU A 1028 11.80 17.80 16.15
CA GLU A 1028 13.19 18.31 16.11
C GLU A 1028 13.93 17.56 14.97
N ASP A 1029 14.92 18.05 14.21
CA ASP A 1029 15.83 19.19 14.27
C ASP A 1029 16.09 19.73 12.84
N ASP A 1030 16.54 20.99 12.71
CA ASP A 1030 17.72 21.35 11.87
C ASP A 1030 17.91 22.89 11.83
N LEU A 1031 18.94 23.37 12.51
CA LEU A 1031 19.47 24.73 12.45
C LEU A 1031 20.98 24.68 12.17
N GLU A 1032 21.50 25.80 11.68
CA GLU A 1032 22.94 26.09 11.43
C GLU A 1032 23.59 25.44 10.18
N ASP A 1033 24.36 26.16 9.35
CA ASP A 1033 24.42 27.63 9.21
C ASP A 1033 24.98 28.09 7.85
N LEU A 1034 24.66 29.34 7.50
CA LEU A 1034 25.58 30.36 6.98
C LEU A 1034 26.93 29.92 6.36
N PHE A 1035 27.11 30.13 5.05
CA PHE A 1035 28.16 31.00 4.42
C PHE A 1035 28.32 30.69 2.91
N GLY A 1036 28.15 31.71 2.05
CA GLY A 1036 28.47 31.62 0.60
C GLY A 1036 29.97 31.85 0.28
N PRO A 1037 30.40 32.22 -0.96
CA PRO A 1037 29.58 32.88 -2.01
C PRO A 1037 29.94 32.64 -3.52
N SER A 1038 29.01 33.05 -4.43
CA SER A 1038 29.28 33.64 -5.79
C SER A 1038 29.87 32.73 -6.91
N LYS A 1039 29.76 32.91 -8.25
CA LYS A 1039 29.15 33.85 -9.27
C LYS A 1039 28.64 32.99 -10.46
N GLY A 1040 27.92 33.44 -11.50
CA GLY A 1040 27.26 34.72 -11.82
C GLY A 1040 26.95 34.90 -13.34
N LYS A 1041 26.34 36.04 -13.70
CA LYS A 1041 26.16 36.65 -15.06
C LYS A 1041 25.20 36.02 -16.10
N VAL A 1042 24.04 36.67 -16.21
CA VAL A 1042 23.08 36.62 -17.35
C VAL A 1042 23.59 37.43 -18.56
N ARG A 1043 23.24 37.02 -19.79
CA ARG A 1043 23.16 37.91 -20.99
C ARG A 1043 21.72 37.88 -21.55
N ARG A 1044 21.18 39.06 -21.89
CA ARG A 1044 19.77 39.26 -22.31
C ARG A 1044 19.55 39.12 -23.83
N LYS A 1045 18.30 38.80 -24.21
CA LYS A 1045 17.74 38.70 -25.58
C LYS A 1045 17.85 40.00 -26.41
N ILE A 1046 17.75 39.84 -27.73
CA ILE A 1046 16.96 40.75 -28.61
C ILE A 1046 16.14 39.89 -29.59
N GLU A 1047 14.84 40.14 -29.67
CA GLU A 1047 13.94 39.70 -30.74
C GLU A 1047 13.37 40.94 -31.45
N ARG A 1048 12.99 40.82 -32.73
CA ARG A 1048 12.25 41.84 -33.50
C ARG A 1048 11.06 41.19 -34.22
N PRO A 1049 10.01 41.96 -34.56
CA PRO A 1049 8.67 41.40 -34.85
C PRO A 1049 8.43 41.09 -36.32
N GLU A 1050 7.37 40.32 -36.57
CA GLU A 1050 6.88 39.90 -37.89
C GLU A 1050 6.20 41.03 -38.70
N PHE A 1051 6.14 40.84 -40.02
CA PHE A 1051 5.15 41.46 -40.89
C PHE A 1051 4.84 40.51 -42.07
N GLU A 1052 3.57 40.47 -42.49
CA GLU A 1052 3.09 39.56 -43.55
C GLU A 1052 3.34 40.11 -44.96
N THR A 1053 3.46 39.24 -45.98
CA THR A 1053 2.73 39.35 -47.27
C THR A 1053 3.09 38.24 -48.28
N SER A 1054 2.05 37.67 -48.91
CA SER A 1054 1.92 37.24 -50.31
C SER A 1054 3.12 36.65 -51.10
N GLY A 1055 3.09 35.32 -51.20
CA GLY A 1055 3.29 34.48 -52.40
C GLY A 1055 4.18 34.93 -53.58
N LEU A 1056 5.25 34.15 -53.81
CA LEU A 1056 5.69 33.59 -55.11
C LEU A 1056 6.77 32.51 -54.86
N LYS A 1057 6.77 31.41 -55.62
CA LYS A 1057 7.85 30.39 -55.69
C LYS A 1057 8.65 30.61 -57.00
N PRO A 1058 9.84 30.00 -57.24
CA PRO A 1058 10.71 29.17 -56.39
C PRO A 1058 12.22 29.57 -56.41
N GLU A 1059 13.03 29.07 -55.47
CA GLU A 1059 14.31 28.42 -55.81
C GLU A 1059 14.78 27.48 -54.68
N VAL A 1060 15.23 26.27 -55.01
CA VAL A 1060 15.58 25.23 -54.02
C VAL A 1060 17.08 25.23 -53.74
N ARG A 1061 17.49 25.80 -52.60
CA ARG A 1061 18.82 25.55 -52.03
C ARG A 1061 18.70 24.58 -50.86
N LYS A 1062 19.40 23.44 -50.96
CA LYS A 1062 19.38 22.35 -49.98
C LYS A 1062 20.00 22.81 -48.65
N GLY A 1063 19.16 23.12 -47.67
CA GLY A 1063 19.55 23.26 -46.26
C GLY A 1063 19.63 21.90 -45.56
N PRO A 1064 20.34 21.80 -44.41
CA PRO A 1064 20.54 20.54 -43.71
C PRO A 1064 19.22 19.99 -43.16
N THR A 1065 19.00 18.69 -43.33
CA THR A 1065 17.86 17.97 -42.78
C THR A 1065 17.84 18.06 -41.25
N ARG A 1066 16.81 18.70 -40.72
CA ARG A 1066 16.50 18.69 -39.28
C ARG A 1066 16.27 17.24 -38.85
N ILE A 1067 17.28 16.64 -38.23
CA ILE A 1067 17.19 15.31 -37.64
C ILE A 1067 16.02 15.33 -36.65
N GLN A 1068 14.98 14.55 -36.95
CA GLN A 1068 13.90 14.30 -36.00
C GLN A 1068 14.52 13.66 -34.76
N ARG A 1069 14.27 14.22 -33.58
CA ARG A 1069 14.56 13.53 -32.32
C ARG A 1069 13.57 12.37 -32.20
N THR A 1070 13.99 11.19 -32.66
CA THR A 1070 13.34 9.92 -32.36
C THR A 1070 13.13 9.83 -30.85
N ALA A 1071 11.91 9.56 -30.40
CA ALA A 1071 11.66 9.24 -29.00
C ALA A 1071 12.45 7.97 -28.65
N ARG A 1072 13.36 8.07 -27.68
CA ARG A 1072 14.20 6.93 -27.26
C ARG A 1072 13.50 6.20 -26.12
N SER A 1073 13.57 4.86 -26.12
CA SER A 1073 12.78 4.05 -25.20
C SER A 1073 13.28 4.14 -23.76
N LEU A 1074 12.42 3.72 -22.82
CA LEU A 1074 12.70 3.68 -21.37
C LEU A 1074 14.02 2.97 -21.00
N LYS A 1075 14.48 2.03 -21.83
CA LYS A 1075 15.77 1.35 -21.66
C LYS A 1075 16.98 2.31 -21.78
N ASP A 1076 16.90 3.30 -22.69
CA ASP A 1076 17.93 4.33 -22.90
C ASP A 1076 17.91 5.44 -21.84
N MET A 1077 16.84 5.52 -21.03
CA MET A 1077 16.75 6.41 -19.87
C MET A 1077 17.21 5.73 -18.58
N ARG A 1078 16.82 4.46 -18.35
CA ARG A 1078 17.29 3.68 -17.19
C ARG A 1078 18.83 3.56 -17.18
N ALA A 1079 19.43 3.30 -18.34
CA ALA A 1079 20.89 3.24 -18.51
C ALA A 1079 21.63 4.57 -18.26
N ARG A 1080 20.92 5.70 -18.11
CA ARG A 1080 21.51 7.01 -17.74
C ARG A 1080 21.35 7.36 -16.26
N LEU A 1081 20.31 6.84 -15.62
CA LEU A 1081 19.97 7.13 -14.22
C LEU A 1081 20.68 6.19 -13.25
N ALA A 1082 20.93 4.95 -13.67
CA ALA A 1082 21.75 3.97 -12.97
C ALA A 1082 22.65 3.26 -13.99
N PRO A 1083 23.78 3.87 -14.40
CA PRO A 1083 24.78 3.17 -15.20
C PRO A 1083 25.43 2.06 -14.38
N ASP A 1084 25.87 1.00 -15.05
CA ASP A 1084 26.61 -0.08 -14.39
C ASP A 1084 28.03 0.38 -14.02
N LEU A 1085 28.31 0.44 -12.71
CA LEU A 1085 29.61 0.85 -12.16
C LEU A 1085 30.55 -0.34 -11.89
N GLN A 1086 30.10 -1.59 -12.12
CA GLN A 1086 30.91 -2.80 -11.89
C GLN A 1086 32.26 -2.75 -12.62
N PHE A 1087 32.29 -2.24 -13.86
CA PHE A 1087 33.54 -2.12 -14.61
C PHE A 1087 34.51 -1.11 -13.98
N LEU A 1088 34.01 0.03 -13.51
CA LEU A 1088 34.81 1.06 -12.85
C LEU A 1088 35.39 0.55 -11.53
N HIS A 1089 34.57 -0.09 -10.69
CA HIS A 1089 35.02 -0.69 -9.43
C HIS A 1089 36.07 -1.80 -9.67
N ARG A 1090 35.92 -2.61 -10.74
CA ARG A 1090 36.93 -3.62 -11.13
C ARG A 1090 38.27 -3.02 -11.60
N ILE A 1091 38.32 -1.76 -11.99
CA ILE A 1091 39.57 -1.05 -12.30
C ILE A 1091 40.18 -0.48 -11.02
N ILE A 1092 39.39 0.29 -10.25
CA ILE A 1092 39.87 0.99 -9.05
C ILE A 1092 40.34 0.00 -7.97
N LEU A 1093 39.57 -1.06 -7.69
CA LEU A 1093 39.92 -2.09 -6.70
C LEU A 1093 41.05 -3.04 -7.16
N LYS A 1094 41.64 -2.82 -8.33
CA LYS A 1094 42.86 -3.51 -8.80
C LYS A 1094 44.11 -2.63 -8.74
N TRP A 1095 43.97 -1.37 -8.31
CA TRP A 1095 45.12 -0.49 -8.19
C TRP A 1095 45.94 -0.85 -6.96
N ASP A 1096 47.25 -1.04 -7.19
CA ASP A 1096 48.24 -1.08 -6.14
C ASP A 1096 48.39 0.32 -5.52
N TYR A 1097 48.01 0.45 -4.25
CA TYR A 1097 48.11 1.68 -3.46
C TYR A 1097 49.55 2.22 -3.35
N PHE A 1098 50.55 1.33 -3.42
CA PHE A 1098 51.97 1.65 -3.27
C PHE A 1098 52.65 1.99 -4.61
N HIS A 1099 51.92 2.03 -5.72
CA HIS A 1099 52.46 2.45 -7.01
C HIS A 1099 52.85 3.95 -6.99
N GLU A 1100 54.12 4.25 -7.31
CA GLU A 1100 54.69 5.61 -7.28
C GLU A 1100 54.58 6.36 -8.63
N GLY A 1101 53.90 5.80 -9.63
CA GLY A 1101 53.76 6.42 -10.97
C GLY A 1101 52.59 7.39 -11.11
N ASP A 1102 52.78 8.44 -11.92
CA ASP A 1102 51.74 9.43 -12.29
C ASP A 1102 50.51 8.83 -13.01
N PHE A 1103 50.65 7.61 -13.54
CA PHE A 1103 49.60 6.88 -14.24
C PHE A 1103 49.12 5.69 -13.41
N PRO A 1104 47.83 5.29 -13.51
CA PRO A 1104 47.31 4.14 -12.78
C PRO A 1104 48.05 2.84 -13.17
N PRO A 1105 48.20 1.89 -12.23
CA PRO A 1105 48.87 0.62 -12.45
C PRO A 1105 48.43 -0.09 -13.74
N GLY A 1106 49.38 -0.37 -14.63
CA GLY A 1106 49.16 -1.05 -15.91
C GLY A 1106 48.69 -0.18 -17.09
N ALA A 1107 48.48 1.13 -16.90
CA ALA A 1107 48.26 2.06 -18.01
C ALA A 1107 49.59 2.46 -18.69
N SER A 1108 49.54 2.71 -20.00
CA SER A 1108 50.67 3.27 -20.77
C SER A 1108 50.27 4.59 -21.42
N GLU A 1109 51.24 5.49 -21.62
CA GLU A 1109 51.01 6.85 -22.10
C GLU A 1109 50.22 6.90 -23.43
N HIS A 1110 50.41 5.90 -24.29
CA HIS A 1110 49.72 5.76 -25.58
C HIS A 1110 48.19 5.52 -25.49
N VAL A 1111 47.66 5.20 -24.32
CA VAL A 1111 46.21 5.01 -24.11
C VAL A 1111 45.49 6.37 -24.00
N PHE A 1112 46.19 7.43 -23.57
CA PHE A 1112 45.61 8.75 -23.37
C PHE A 1112 45.63 9.56 -24.68
N GLN A 1113 44.47 10.05 -25.11
CA GLN A 1113 44.34 10.89 -26.31
C GLN A 1113 43.88 12.30 -25.96
N GLY A 1114 44.40 13.29 -26.68
CA GLY A 1114 43.95 14.67 -26.53
C GLY A 1114 42.47 14.83 -26.90
N VAL A 1115 41.72 15.56 -26.08
CA VAL A 1115 40.27 15.79 -26.25
C VAL A 1115 40.00 16.48 -27.59
N LYS A 1116 39.26 15.80 -28.46
CA LYS A 1116 38.89 16.29 -29.80
C LYS A 1116 37.71 17.27 -29.70
N ASN A 1117 37.71 18.30 -30.54
CA ASN A 1117 36.61 19.28 -30.63
C ASN A 1117 35.29 18.66 -31.14
N VAL A 1118 35.35 17.53 -31.84
CA VAL A 1118 34.20 16.80 -32.39
C VAL A 1118 34.50 15.30 -32.34
N TYR A 1119 33.51 14.49 -31.96
CA TYR A 1119 33.54 13.03 -32.01
C TYR A 1119 32.52 12.54 -33.04
N GLN A 1120 32.83 11.47 -33.76
CA GLN A 1120 31.96 10.95 -34.82
C GLN A 1120 30.91 9.98 -34.29
N ASP A 1121 31.17 9.36 -33.14
CA ASP A 1121 30.37 8.28 -32.56
C ASP A 1121 30.59 8.21 -31.03
N PRO A 1122 29.71 7.53 -30.26
CA PRO A 1122 29.86 7.42 -28.80
C PRO A 1122 31.07 6.60 -28.34
N VAL A 1123 31.55 5.65 -29.15
CA VAL A 1123 32.67 4.77 -28.77
C VAL A 1123 33.99 5.55 -28.84
N SER A 1124 34.18 6.40 -29.86
CA SER A 1124 35.34 7.30 -29.92
C SER A 1124 35.32 8.39 -28.85
N TYR A 1125 34.14 8.77 -28.34
CA TYR A 1125 34.02 9.62 -27.15
C TYR A 1125 34.43 8.86 -25.88
N GLN A 1126 33.88 7.67 -25.64
CA GLN A 1126 34.23 6.82 -24.49
C GLN A 1126 35.72 6.49 -24.46
N ALA A 1127 36.28 6.00 -25.56
CA ALA A 1127 37.70 5.67 -25.68
C ALA A 1127 38.67 6.86 -25.47
N THR A 1128 38.16 8.11 -25.47
CA THR A 1128 38.98 9.29 -25.15
C THR A 1128 38.77 9.75 -23.70
N PHE A 1129 37.54 9.73 -23.19
CA PHE A 1129 37.22 10.24 -21.85
C PHE A 1129 37.37 9.22 -20.71
N GLU A 1130 37.17 7.93 -20.97
CA GLU A 1130 37.26 6.87 -19.96
C GLU A 1130 38.68 6.68 -19.38
N PRO A 1131 39.76 6.67 -20.18
CA PRO A 1131 41.12 6.71 -19.64
C PRO A 1131 41.39 7.99 -18.83
N LEU A 1132 40.94 9.16 -19.32
CA LEU A 1132 41.14 10.43 -18.61
C LEU A 1132 40.40 10.48 -17.26
N LEU A 1133 39.21 9.88 -17.17
CA LEU A 1133 38.47 9.75 -15.91
C LEU A 1133 39.20 8.85 -14.91
N THR A 1134 39.75 7.73 -15.36
CA THR A 1134 40.52 6.82 -14.48
C THR A 1134 41.87 7.43 -14.07
N LEU A 1135 42.48 8.26 -14.91
CA LEU A 1135 43.69 9.03 -14.56
C LEU A 1135 43.40 10.10 -13.50
N GLU A 1136 42.30 10.85 -13.64
CA GLU A 1136 41.87 11.84 -12.62
C GLU A 1136 41.55 11.14 -11.29
N ALA A 1137 40.87 10.00 -11.30
CA ALA A 1137 40.61 9.22 -10.10
C ALA A 1137 41.91 8.68 -9.45
N TRP A 1138 42.89 8.25 -10.23
CA TRP A 1138 44.20 7.84 -9.74
C TRP A 1138 44.97 9.01 -9.09
N GLN A 1139 44.99 10.17 -9.75
CA GLN A 1139 45.64 11.37 -9.23
C GLN A 1139 44.99 11.87 -7.94
N ASN A 1140 43.66 11.78 -7.81
CA ASN A 1140 42.98 12.06 -6.54
C ASN A 1140 43.29 11.03 -5.45
N LEU A 1141 43.51 9.74 -5.78
CA LEU A 1141 43.99 8.73 -4.84
C LEU A 1141 45.43 9.01 -4.38
N VAL A 1142 46.35 9.31 -5.30
CA VAL A 1142 47.75 9.66 -4.99
C VAL A 1142 47.81 10.92 -4.12
N LYS A 1143 47.06 11.95 -4.48
CA LYS A 1143 46.94 13.17 -3.68
C LYS A 1143 46.35 12.89 -2.30
N SER A 1144 45.32 12.05 -2.20
CA SER A 1144 44.78 11.62 -0.91
C SER A 1144 45.81 10.86 -0.10
N ARG A 1145 46.60 9.95 -0.69
CA ARG A 1145 47.70 9.25 -0.01
C ARG A 1145 48.75 10.20 0.57
N GLU A 1146 49.06 11.30 -0.12
CA GLU A 1146 50.06 12.28 0.29
C GLU A 1146 49.53 13.33 1.29
N GLU A 1147 48.26 13.71 1.20
CA GLU A 1147 47.62 14.72 2.06
C GLU A 1147 46.84 14.13 3.26
N SER A 1148 46.57 12.82 3.28
CA SER A 1148 45.68 12.19 4.26
C SER A 1148 46.25 12.12 5.68
N THR A 1149 45.39 12.46 6.63
CA THR A 1149 45.59 12.26 8.08
C THR A 1149 44.59 11.24 8.64
N ALA A 1150 44.03 10.38 7.78
CA ALA A 1150 43.05 9.37 8.16
C ALA A 1150 43.59 8.40 9.23
N ARG A 1151 42.72 8.07 10.20
CA ARG A 1151 43.06 7.15 11.29
C ARG A 1151 42.81 5.71 10.86
N ALA A 1152 43.83 4.86 10.97
CA ALA A 1152 43.66 3.42 10.83
C ALA A 1152 42.74 2.87 11.94
N TYR A 1153 41.84 1.96 11.58
CA TYR A 1153 40.90 1.30 12.49
C TYR A 1153 40.90 -0.21 12.25
N GLU A 1154 40.45 -0.98 13.26
CA GLU A 1154 40.41 -2.45 13.20
C GLU A 1154 39.03 -2.93 12.72
N VAL A 1155 39.01 -3.84 11.75
CA VAL A 1155 37.80 -4.37 11.12
C VAL A 1155 37.59 -5.83 11.52
N LYS A 1156 36.40 -6.17 12.04
CA LYS A 1156 36.05 -7.55 12.43
C LYS A 1156 35.17 -8.20 11.37
N VAL A 1157 35.81 -8.94 10.47
CA VAL A 1157 35.14 -9.71 9.41
C VAL A 1157 34.26 -10.81 10.02
N LEU A 1158 32.97 -10.79 9.69
CA LEU A 1158 31.96 -11.75 10.17
C LEU A 1158 31.59 -12.78 9.10
N SER A 1159 31.39 -12.31 7.87
CA SER A 1159 30.99 -13.14 6.73
C SER A 1159 31.66 -12.65 5.44
N ARG A 1160 31.88 -13.59 4.51
CA ARG A 1160 32.33 -13.31 3.15
C ARG A 1160 31.32 -13.86 2.14
N GLY A 1161 30.90 -13.03 1.20
CA GLY A 1161 30.10 -13.39 0.04
C GLY A 1161 30.93 -13.30 -1.24
N ASN A 1162 30.51 -13.98 -2.31
CA ASN A 1162 31.05 -13.78 -3.65
C ASN A 1162 29.90 -13.37 -4.57
N VAL A 1163 29.96 -12.17 -5.12
CA VAL A 1163 28.90 -11.57 -5.93
C VAL A 1163 29.53 -11.00 -7.20
N ASP A 1164 29.16 -11.58 -8.35
CA ASP A 1164 29.57 -11.14 -9.69
C ASP A 1164 31.07 -10.81 -9.85
N GLY A 1165 31.95 -11.58 -9.19
CA GLY A 1165 33.41 -11.43 -9.28
C GLY A 1165 34.02 -10.42 -8.31
N PHE A 1166 33.27 -9.95 -7.32
CA PHE A 1166 33.77 -9.26 -6.13
C PHE A 1166 33.61 -10.14 -4.88
N ILE A 1167 34.42 -9.87 -3.85
CA ILE A 1167 34.25 -10.46 -2.52
C ILE A 1167 33.57 -9.41 -1.63
N GLU A 1168 32.37 -9.72 -1.16
CA GLU A 1168 31.65 -8.87 -0.20
C GLU A 1168 32.08 -9.26 1.22
N ILE A 1169 32.59 -8.31 2.00
CA ILE A 1169 33.10 -8.53 3.35
C ILE A 1169 32.18 -7.81 4.34
N SER A 1170 31.41 -8.56 5.13
CA SER A 1170 30.53 -7.99 6.15
C SER A 1170 31.30 -7.81 7.47
N SER A 1171 31.27 -6.60 8.03
CA SER A 1171 31.85 -6.25 9.33
C SER A 1171 30.86 -5.40 10.15
N ILE A 1172 31.02 -5.39 11.47
CA ILE A 1172 30.32 -4.45 12.36
C ILE A 1172 31.29 -3.37 12.80
N VAL A 1173 30.86 -2.11 12.71
CA VAL A 1173 31.47 -0.93 13.33
C VAL A 1173 30.36 -0.26 14.15
N SER A 1174 30.63 0.17 15.38
CA SER A 1174 29.61 0.82 16.20
C SER A 1174 29.32 2.25 15.72
N ALA A 1175 28.11 2.76 15.99
CA ALA A 1175 27.74 4.12 15.60
C ALA A 1175 28.63 5.21 16.25
N ALA A 1176 29.21 4.92 17.42
CA ALA A 1176 30.18 5.81 18.08
C ALA A 1176 31.53 5.80 17.35
N GLU A 1177 32.06 4.62 17.00
CA GLU A 1177 33.29 4.48 16.22
C GLU A 1177 33.12 5.10 14.82
N ASN A 1178 31.98 4.91 14.16
CA ASN A 1178 31.77 5.51 12.84
C ASN A 1178 31.68 7.05 12.88
N LYS A 1179 31.18 7.63 13.98
CA LYS A 1179 31.14 9.09 14.16
C LYS A 1179 32.55 9.71 14.29
N ASP A 1180 33.50 8.96 14.85
CA ASP A 1180 34.91 9.36 14.97
C ASP A 1180 35.74 9.05 13.71
N LEU A 1181 35.31 8.08 12.89
CA LEU A 1181 35.99 7.67 11.65
C LEU A 1181 35.46 8.39 10.39
N GLY A 1182 34.18 8.79 10.39
CA GLY A 1182 33.56 9.55 9.32
C GLY A 1182 33.22 8.78 8.04
N LEU A 1183 33.14 7.44 8.10
CA LEU A 1183 32.97 6.60 6.89
C LEU A 1183 31.57 6.76 6.28
N GLN A 1184 31.54 6.91 4.96
CA GLN A 1184 30.34 7.00 4.13
C GLN A 1184 30.29 5.87 3.08
N GLU A 1185 29.11 5.59 2.54
CA GLU A 1185 28.89 4.52 1.54
C GLU A 1185 29.65 4.73 0.21
N GLY A 1186 30.21 5.92 -0.01
CA GLY A 1186 31.01 6.26 -1.20
C GLY A 1186 32.53 6.17 -1.02
N ASP A 1187 33.03 5.81 0.17
CA ASP A 1187 34.46 5.83 0.47
C ASP A 1187 35.19 4.57 -0.02
N VAL A 1188 36.43 4.75 -0.49
CA VAL A 1188 37.34 3.65 -0.86
C VAL A 1188 38.38 3.49 0.25
N VAL A 1189 38.50 2.29 0.80
CA VAL A 1189 39.41 1.97 1.93
C VAL A 1189 40.42 0.90 1.55
N LEU A 1190 41.62 0.97 2.12
CA LEU A 1190 42.68 -0.04 1.99
C LEU A 1190 42.60 -1.02 3.16
N LEU A 1191 42.51 -2.32 2.89
CA LEU A 1191 42.60 -3.36 3.92
C LEU A 1191 44.02 -3.95 3.96
N SER A 1192 44.61 -3.99 5.16
CA SER A 1192 45.94 -4.56 5.37
C SER A 1192 46.00 -5.33 6.68
N LYS A 1193 46.82 -6.39 6.72
CA LYS A 1193 47.09 -7.17 7.94
C LYS A 1193 48.12 -6.50 8.85
N ALA A 1194 48.75 -5.40 8.41
CA ALA A 1194 49.66 -4.60 9.21
C ALA A 1194 48.90 -3.60 10.10
N ARG A 1195 49.41 -3.35 11.32
CA ARG A 1195 48.87 -2.32 12.24
C ARG A 1195 48.97 -0.89 11.70
N LYS A 1196 49.74 -0.67 10.65
CA LYS A 1196 49.82 0.58 9.88
C LYS A 1196 49.76 0.23 8.40
N ALA A 1197 48.55 0.28 7.82
CA ALA A 1197 48.31 -0.10 6.43
C ALA A 1197 49.10 0.73 5.40
N SER A 1198 49.48 1.97 5.74
CA SER A 1198 50.16 2.92 4.82
C SER A 1198 51.68 2.87 4.82
N GLU A 1199 52.32 2.16 5.76
CA GLU A 1199 53.79 2.14 5.93
C GLU A 1199 54.45 0.78 5.56
N ASP A 1200 53.66 -0.29 5.38
CA ASP A 1200 54.17 -1.66 5.17
C ASP A 1200 53.65 -2.29 3.88
N ALA A 1201 54.40 -2.08 2.80
CA ALA A 1201 54.16 -2.69 1.48
C ALA A 1201 54.48 -4.20 1.43
N SER A 1202 54.97 -4.82 2.51
CA SER A 1202 55.33 -6.24 2.55
C SER A 1202 54.25 -7.15 3.15
N ALA A 1203 53.27 -6.56 3.84
CA ALA A 1203 52.12 -7.27 4.38
C ALA A 1203 51.08 -7.60 3.28
N PRO A 1204 50.33 -8.72 3.38
CA PRO A 1204 49.23 -9.01 2.47
C PRO A 1204 48.13 -7.94 2.62
N GLN A 1205 47.69 -7.42 1.48
CA GLN A 1205 46.66 -6.39 1.31
C GLN A 1205 45.57 -6.94 0.39
N ASP A 1206 44.34 -6.49 0.61
CA ASP A 1206 43.12 -6.85 -0.15
C ASP A 1206 42.35 -5.55 -0.53
#